data_AF-A0A1X7TKI0-F1
#
_entry.id   AF-A0A1X7TKI0-F1
#
_cell.length_a   1.000
_cell.length_b   1.000
_cell.length_c   1.000
_cell.angle_alpha   90.00
_cell.angle_beta   90.00
_cell.angle_gamma   90.00
#
_symmetry.space_group_name_H-M   'P 1'
#
loop_
_entity.id
_entity.type
_entity.pdbx_description
1 polymer ?
#
loop_
_entity_poly.entity_id
_entity_poly.type
_entity_poly.pdbx_seq_one_letter_code
_entity_poly.pdbx_strand_id
1 'polypeptide(L)'
;MATPPVEFGTIMDPVNGSIQLDKYLFKIIDRPEFQRLRKIKQLGGVCYVYPGATHTRFEHSIGVCYIASQLVDALNKNQQNIITPNEKKCIQIAALCHDLGHGPYSHLYDFAVKRHLEKENPEKLKKNERKHEYRSAELIQDVMVVVKKEFFPKNAADQKQENTWKQYIKLVQNMIKFSEIFKEYKEEKKEHEEEKKELEEKIKNSENDTEEYEKVTKKYELCQKKCKENEDKIDNFWETETPEGGTYKRKSYLFEIVANGFTGIDVDKMDYFARDARGVGLPNNFDWRRYTQTAKILECDDGFHHICSREKDALNLYELFHTRNLLHRTVYWHKTVAVIQEMMLLALVKANKYIRVNGRPLLECWEYKDSFQLLDDTIEDFIMKKTENNHVKIQITAADGANKKARERKIWKFVGRHQDPKLKKEDIAICVAKTINEITSEEIKNNLKSIDTKFNYGMGEDDPIQFHYFYGKMYSTYPFHLHKDEVSRFLPAHGEFQETAVLWYYCDDDATVTAALWEYFNLSKLKPTFKDALETVYAKRQNSEPVDEDLKAKIKSKMATLTEEEDVQEREDQFVTHQQRWATKVRRRSSDMKSFVSDKLELADNPKITAILNKNGENMVMFSDVVVKVSRRGRLREWCMMITDGSLYLLEVNSIKVQHRVSLADVSHISASLLPDNFFIIHVPADQDRLFISARKTEIVTSLRIAYFDMTKQELNISLQNSIDYKVDRDQVRRVEFTQGDNGVYTRLFARKIKN
;
A
#
# COMPACT_ATOMS: atom_id res chain seq x y z
N MET A 1 50.66 -9.49 8.96
CA MET A 1 50.53 -10.09 7.62
C MET A 1 49.37 -9.40 6.93
N ALA A 2 49.58 -8.82 5.74
CA ALA A 2 48.48 -8.24 4.98
C ALA A 2 47.46 -9.34 4.66
N THR A 3 46.18 -9.06 4.89
CA THR A 3 45.08 -9.92 4.41
C THR A 3 45.24 -10.11 2.90
N PRO A 4 45.16 -11.34 2.38
CA PRO A 4 45.21 -11.56 0.94
C PRO A 4 44.11 -10.75 0.25
N PRO A 5 44.33 -10.25 -0.97
CA PRO A 5 43.34 -9.45 -1.68
C PRO A 5 42.05 -10.26 -1.83
N VAL A 6 40.93 -9.67 -1.42
CA VAL A 6 39.61 -10.27 -1.61
C VAL A 6 39.33 -10.29 -3.11
N GLU A 7 39.17 -11.48 -3.67
CA GLU A 7 38.77 -11.62 -5.08
C GLU A 7 37.26 -11.39 -5.19
N PHE A 8 36.86 -10.51 -6.11
CA PHE A 8 35.46 -10.21 -6.40
C PHE A 8 35.09 -10.67 -7.80
N GLY A 9 33.86 -11.15 -7.95
CA GLY A 9 33.21 -11.26 -9.26
C GLY A 9 32.30 -10.06 -9.51
N THR A 10 32.17 -9.64 -10.77
CA THR A 10 31.38 -8.48 -11.16
C THR A 10 30.21 -8.89 -12.04
N ILE A 11 29.02 -8.36 -11.75
CA ILE A 11 27.78 -8.59 -12.50
C ILE A 11 27.16 -7.23 -12.82
N MET A 12 26.74 -7.03 -14.07
CA MET A 12 25.99 -5.83 -14.45
C MET A 12 24.51 -6.04 -14.13
N ASP A 13 23.98 -5.22 -13.24
CA ASP A 13 22.59 -5.22 -12.82
C ASP A 13 21.92 -3.91 -13.24
N PRO A 14 20.73 -3.95 -13.84
CA PRO A 14 20.06 -2.73 -14.28
C PRO A 14 19.78 -1.77 -13.12
N VAL A 15 19.43 -2.26 -11.92
CA VAL A 15 19.01 -1.43 -10.79
C VAL A 15 20.20 -0.82 -10.06
N ASN A 16 21.20 -1.65 -9.76
CA ASN A 16 22.33 -1.29 -8.91
C ASN A 16 23.61 -0.94 -9.68
N GLY A 17 23.61 -1.10 -11.01
CA GLY A 17 24.77 -0.85 -11.86
C GLY A 17 25.77 -2.01 -11.79
N SER A 18 27.04 -1.70 -11.54
CA SER A 18 28.07 -2.74 -11.40
C SER A 18 28.05 -3.32 -9.99
N ILE A 19 27.49 -4.52 -9.85
CA ILE A 19 27.49 -5.28 -8.59
C ILE A 19 28.82 -6.01 -8.45
N GLN A 20 29.49 -5.83 -7.31
CA GLN A 20 30.66 -6.60 -6.89
C GLN A 20 30.28 -7.52 -5.74
N LEU A 21 30.52 -8.83 -5.91
CA LEU A 21 30.26 -9.85 -4.90
C LEU A 21 31.53 -10.65 -4.62
N ASP A 22 31.69 -11.10 -3.39
CA ASP A 22 32.81 -11.97 -2.99
C ASP A 22 32.82 -13.23 -3.87
N LYS A 23 33.99 -13.60 -4.41
CA LYS A 23 34.11 -14.67 -5.41
C LYS A 23 33.59 -16.02 -4.94
N TYR A 24 33.60 -16.29 -3.64
CA TYR A 24 33.05 -17.55 -3.12
C TYR A 24 31.54 -17.68 -3.33
N LEU A 25 30.79 -16.56 -3.43
CA LEU A 25 29.35 -16.57 -3.70
C LEU A 25 29.04 -17.13 -5.08
N PHE A 26 29.95 -17.02 -6.04
CA PHE A 26 29.78 -17.61 -7.38
C PHE A 26 29.72 -19.14 -7.34
N LYS A 27 30.35 -19.78 -6.33
CA LYS A 27 30.20 -21.23 -6.10
C LYS A 27 28.75 -21.63 -5.79
N ILE A 28 27.95 -20.71 -5.25
CA ILE A 28 26.51 -20.88 -5.01
C ILE A 28 25.73 -20.49 -6.27
N ILE A 29 26.04 -19.32 -6.85
CA ILE A 29 25.34 -18.78 -8.03
C ILE A 29 25.38 -19.79 -9.19
N ASP A 30 26.51 -20.46 -9.40
CA ASP A 30 26.69 -21.40 -10.52
C ASP A 30 26.03 -22.77 -10.28
N ARG A 31 25.39 -23.00 -9.12
CA ARG A 31 24.69 -24.26 -8.85
C ARG A 31 23.36 -24.35 -9.59
N PRO A 32 22.92 -25.57 -9.98
CA PRO A 32 21.62 -25.79 -10.61
C PRO A 32 20.45 -25.20 -9.82
N GLU A 33 20.48 -25.32 -8.49
CA GLU A 33 19.45 -24.80 -7.59
C GLU A 33 19.26 -23.29 -7.71
N PHE A 34 20.36 -22.54 -7.88
CA PHE A 34 20.32 -21.10 -8.02
C PHE A 34 20.06 -20.68 -9.48
N GLN A 35 20.67 -21.36 -10.45
CA GLN A 35 20.46 -21.10 -11.88
C GLN A 35 19.00 -21.33 -12.32
N ARG A 36 18.28 -22.22 -11.64
CA ARG A 36 16.82 -22.41 -11.79
C ARG A 36 16.04 -21.10 -11.67
N LEU A 37 16.45 -20.18 -10.80
CA LEU A 37 15.76 -18.91 -10.59
C LEU A 37 15.70 -18.03 -11.84
N ARG A 38 16.56 -18.25 -12.85
CA ARG A 38 16.51 -17.57 -14.16
C ARG A 38 15.25 -17.85 -14.95
N LYS A 39 14.53 -18.92 -14.61
CA LYS A 39 13.31 -19.36 -15.28
C LYS A 39 12.08 -19.14 -14.41
N ILE A 40 12.20 -18.37 -13.32
CA ILE A 40 11.08 -18.04 -12.43
C ILE A 40 10.94 -16.53 -12.42
N LYS A 41 9.88 -16.03 -13.05
CA LYS A 41 9.59 -14.60 -13.09
C LYS A 41 9.27 -14.10 -11.69
N GLN A 42 9.86 -12.96 -11.32
CA GLN A 42 9.63 -12.30 -10.04
C GLN A 42 8.14 -12.07 -9.82
N LEU A 43 7.48 -11.51 -10.83
CA LEU A 43 6.10 -11.05 -10.75
C LEU A 43 5.09 -11.98 -11.43
N GLY A 44 5.48 -13.21 -11.75
CA GLY A 44 4.61 -14.23 -12.36
C GLY A 44 3.78 -13.67 -13.54
N GLY A 45 2.45 -13.66 -13.36
CA GLY A 45 1.50 -13.22 -14.39
C GLY A 45 1.46 -11.71 -14.69
N VAL A 46 2.19 -10.86 -13.96
CA VAL A 46 2.22 -9.40 -14.19
C VAL A 46 2.73 -9.05 -15.60
N CYS A 47 3.65 -9.87 -16.14
CA CYS A 47 4.23 -9.65 -17.47
C CYS A 47 3.21 -9.64 -18.62
N TYR A 48 2.02 -10.23 -18.41
CA TYR A 48 0.92 -10.20 -19.39
C TYR A 48 0.24 -8.84 -19.52
N VAL A 49 0.39 -7.97 -18.52
CA VAL A 49 -0.16 -6.60 -18.50
C VAL A 49 0.95 -5.56 -18.63
N TYR A 50 2.10 -5.82 -17.99
CA TYR A 50 3.28 -4.96 -18.01
C TYR A 50 4.42 -5.69 -18.73
N PRO A 51 4.61 -5.48 -20.04
CA PRO A 51 5.58 -6.24 -20.83
C PRO A 51 7.04 -6.07 -20.38
N GLY A 52 7.36 -5.01 -19.63
CA GLY A 52 8.70 -4.80 -19.05
C GLY A 52 8.98 -5.60 -17.78
N ALA A 53 7.95 -6.19 -17.14
CA ALA A 53 8.07 -7.00 -15.92
C ALA A 53 8.57 -8.43 -16.24
N THR A 54 9.69 -8.55 -16.95
CA THR A 54 10.26 -9.83 -17.38
C THR A 54 11.37 -10.34 -16.47
N HIS A 55 11.77 -9.55 -15.49
CA HIS A 55 12.83 -9.89 -14.55
C HIS A 55 12.47 -11.13 -13.71
N THR A 56 13.51 -11.82 -13.28
CA THR A 56 13.45 -13.12 -12.63
C THR A 56 13.98 -13.05 -11.21
N ARG A 57 13.67 -14.09 -10.43
CA ARG A 57 14.15 -14.25 -9.05
C ARG A 57 15.68 -14.26 -8.99
N PHE A 58 16.37 -14.66 -10.07
CA PHE A 58 17.83 -14.74 -10.13
C PHE A 58 18.52 -13.39 -9.92
N GLU A 59 18.20 -12.38 -10.74
CA GLU A 59 18.81 -11.06 -10.61
C GLU A 59 18.36 -10.33 -9.34
N HIS A 60 17.14 -10.60 -8.87
CA HIS A 60 16.65 -10.10 -7.60
C HIS A 60 17.48 -10.63 -6.43
N SER A 61 17.67 -11.95 -6.32
CA SER A 61 18.51 -12.56 -5.26
C SER A 61 19.95 -12.04 -5.25
N ILE A 62 20.53 -11.75 -6.42
CA ILE A 62 21.86 -11.12 -6.54
C ILE A 62 21.83 -9.68 -6.01
N GLY A 63 20.79 -8.91 -6.37
CA GLY A 63 20.59 -7.55 -5.89
C GLY A 63 20.43 -7.48 -4.36
N VAL A 64 19.63 -8.37 -3.77
CA VAL A 64 19.44 -8.48 -2.32
C VAL A 64 20.76 -8.80 -1.62
N CYS A 65 21.54 -9.76 -2.14
CA CYS A 65 22.87 -10.09 -1.61
C CYS A 65 23.84 -8.89 -1.66
N TYR A 66 23.78 -8.10 -2.74
CA TYR A 66 24.59 -6.90 -2.88
C TYR A 66 24.21 -5.83 -1.85
N ILE A 67 22.92 -5.50 -1.73
CA ILE A 67 22.46 -4.49 -0.75
C ILE A 67 22.76 -4.93 0.69
N ALA A 68 22.57 -6.21 1.01
CA ALA A 68 22.94 -6.78 2.31
C ALA A 68 24.44 -6.62 2.60
N SER A 69 25.30 -6.88 1.60
CA SER A 69 26.75 -6.69 1.73
C SER A 69 27.10 -5.23 2.01
N GLN A 70 26.47 -4.29 1.30
CA GLN A 70 26.69 -2.86 1.49
C GLN A 70 26.22 -2.38 2.87
N LEU A 71 25.09 -2.88 3.36
CA LEU A 71 24.58 -2.58 4.70
C LEU A 71 25.55 -3.07 5.78
N VAL A 72 26.02 -4.32 5.69
CA VAL A 72 26.99 -4.89 6.65
C VAL A 72 28.30 -4.10 6.64
N ASP A 73 28.81 -3.74 5.45
CA ASP A 73 30.03 -2.95 5.34
C ASP A 73 29.87 -1.54 5.93
N ALA A 74 28.71 -0.91 5.75
CA ALA A 74 28.40 0.37 6.37
C ALA A 74 28.29 0.27 7.90
N LEU A 75 27.60 -0.75 8.43
CA LEU A 75 27.49 -1.00 9.88
C LEU A 75 28.87 -1.23 10.51
N ASN A 76 29.70 -2.08 9.89
CA ASN A 76 31.06 -2.33 10.36
C ASN A 76 31.95 -1.10 10.31
N LYS A 77 31.79 -0.25 9.29
CA LYS A 77 32.48 1.04 9.20
C LYS A 77 32.02 2.02 10.28
N ASN A 78 30.73 2.04 10.60
CA ASN A 78 30.15 2.98 11.55
C ASN A 78 30.46 2.64 13.02
N GLN A 79 30.66 1.35 13.36
CA GLN A 79 30.81 0.87 14.74
C GLN A 79 31.95 -0.13 14.94
N GLN A 80 32.97 -0.07 14.08
CA GLN A 80 34.23 -0.78 14.23
C GLN A 80 34.09 -2.32 14.32
N ASN A 81 33.63 -2.92 13.22
CA ASN A 81 33.56 -4.37 13.00
C ASN A 81 32.68 -5.15 14.01
N ILE A 82 31.47 -4.65 14.27
CA ILE A 82 30.48 -5.31 15.12
C ILE A 82 29.99 -6.66 14.54
N ILE A 83 29.95 -6.79 13.20
CA ILE A 83 29.62 -8.02 12.48
C ILE A 83 30.91 -8.72 12.05
N THR A 84 31.10 -9.95 12.50
CA THR A 84 32.29 -10.75 12.16
C THR A 84 32.32 -11.14 10.68
N PRO A 85 33.50 -11.49 10.12
CA PRO A 85 33.60 -11.94 8.73
C PRO A 85 32.74 -13.16 8.39
N ASN A 86 32.56 -14.11 9.32
CA ASN A 86 31.73 -15.28 9.08
C ASN A 86 30.23 -14.97 9.23
N GLU A 87 29.83 -14.06 10.12
CA GLU A 87 28.46 -13.55 10.13
C GLU A 87 28.12 -12.81 8.84
N LYS A 88 29.05 -11.98 8.33
CA LYS A 88 28.89 -11.36 7.02
C LYS A 88 28.63 -12.42 5.94
N LYS A 89 29.42 -13.50 5.91
CA LYS A 89 29.18 -14.61 4.96
C LYS A 89 27.80 -15.24 5.13
N CYS A 90 27.36 -15.47 6.38
CA CYS A 90 26.02 -16.01 6.66
C CYS A 90 24.93 -15.08 6.15
N ILE A 91 25.04 -13.77 6.38
CA ILE A 91 24.09 -12.76 5.89
C ILE A 91 24.06 -12.75 4.35
N GLN A 92 25.23 -12.75 3.71
CA GLN A 92 25.33 -12.78 2.24
C GLN A 92 24.71 -14.04 1.65
N ILE A 93 24.94 -15.20 2.26
CA ILE A 93 24.36 -16.48 1.82
C ILE A 93 22.85 -16.49 2.04
N ALA A 94 22.36 -16.02 3.20
CA ALA A 94 20.92 -15.90 3.46
C ALA A 94 20.25 -14.96 2.46
N ALA A 95 20.81 -13.77 2.24
CA ALA A 95 20.35 -12.79 1.28
C ALA A 95 20.33 -13.35 -0.16
N LEU A 96 21.38 -14.07 -0.55
CA LEU A 96 21.44 -14.72 -1.86
C LEU A 96 20.40 -15.84 -2.00
N CYS A 97 20.15 -16.61 -0.94
CA CYS A 97 19.39 -17.86 -1.05
C CYS A 97 17.94 -17.78 -0.55
N HIS A 98 17.48 -16.61 -0.07
CA HIS A 98 16.14 -16.46 0.54
C HIS A 98 14.99 -16.88 -0.39
N ASP A 99 15.21 -16.81 -1.70
CA ASP A 99 14.21 -17.06 -2.74
C ASP A 99 14.36 -18.41 -3.48
N LEU A 100 15.30 -19.27 -3.07
CA LEU A 100 15.51 -20.59 -3.71
C LEU A 100 14.25 -21.48 -3.72
N GLY A 101 13.41 -21.32 -2.72
CA GLY A 101 12.18 -22.06 -2.48
C GLY A 101 10.98 -21.57 -3.26
N HIS A 102 11.09 -20.60 -4.18
CA HIS A 102 9.96 -20.22 -5.04
C HIS A 102 9.66 -21.27 -6.12
N GLY A 103 8.37 -21.56 -6.32
CA GLY A 103 7.88 -22.42 -7.40
C GLY A 103 7.54 -21.64 -8.69
N PRO A 104 6.98 -22.32 -9.71
CA PRO A 104 6.53 -21.68 -10.94
C PRO A 104 5.55 -20.53 -10.68
N TYR A 105 5.75 -19.39 -11.33
CA TYR A 105 5.00 -18.16 -11.13
C TYR A 105 5.05 -17.61 -9.70
N SER A 106 6.16 -17.86 -8.98
CA SER A 106 6.43 -17.29 -7.66
C SER A 106 5.31 -17.60 -6.65
N HIS A 107 4.60 -16.59 -6.12
CA HIS A 107 3.57 -16.78 -5.10
C HIS A 107 2.35 -17.58 -5.58
N LEU A 108 2.09 -17.62 -6.90
CA LEU A 108 0.95 -18.38 -7.44
C LEU A 108 1.07 -19.87 -7.15
N TYR A 109 2.28 -20.43 -7.16
CA TYR A 109 2.49 -21.84 -6.83
C TYR A 109 2.10 -22.14 -5.38
N ASP A 110 2.50 -21.29 -4.44
CA ASP A 110 2.15 -21.45 -3.02
C ASP A 110 0.65 -21.38 -2.79
N PHE A 111 -0.03 -20.48 -3.51
CA PHE A 111 -1.50 -20.40 -3.48
C PHE A 111 -2.16 -21.61 -4.14
N ALA A 112 -1.60 -22.15 -5.22
CA ALA A 112 -2.11 -23.38 -5.85
C ALA A 112 -1.95 -24.59 -4.94
N VAL A 113 -0.79 -24.75 -4.29
CA VAL A 113 -0.54 -25.79 -3.28
C VAL A 113 -1.51 -25.64 -2.11
N LYS A 114 -1.66 -24.43 -1.55
CA LYS A 114 -2.61 -24.14 -0.48
C LYS A 114 -4.03 -24.57 -0.84
N ARG A 115 -4.52 -24.14 -2.01
CA ARG A 115 -5.88 -24.45 -2.50
C ARG A 115 -6.09 -25.94 -2.77
N HIS A 116 -5.04 -26.66 -3.14
CA HIS A 116 -5.09 -28.11 -3.31
C HIS A 116 -5.16 -28.83 -1.95
N LEU A 117 -4.32 -28.44 -0.99
CA LEU A 117 -4.31 -29.01 0.35
C LEU A 117 -5.63 -28.75 1.11
N GLU A 118 -6.20 -27.55 1.01
CA GLU A 118 -7.51 -27.23 1.61
C GLU A 118 -8.64 -28.17 1.17
N LYS A 119 -8.54 -28.74 -0.04
CA LYS A 119 -9.55 -29.64 -0.59
C LYS A 119 -9.26 -31.11 -0.32
N GLU A 120 -8.00 -31.52 -0.53
CA GLU A 120 -7.63 -32.93 -0.61
C GLU A 120 -6.91 -33.42 0.65
N ASN A 121 -6.22 -32.54 1.38
CA ASN A 121 -5.48 -32.91 2.58
C ASN A 121 -5.32 -31.73 3.58
N PRO A 122 -6.41 -31.34 4.28
CA PRO A 122 -6.41 -30.18 5.18
C PRO A 122 -5.42 -30.30 6.34
N GLU A 123 -5.07 -31.52 6.77
CA GLU A 123 -4.10 -31.74 7.85
C GLU A 123 -2.71 -31.22 7.48
N LYS A 124 -2.32 -31.36 6.21
CA LYS A 124 -1.05 -30.84 5.68
C LYS A 124 -1.04 -29.32 5.52
N LEU A 125 -2.17 -28.62 5.66
CA LEU A 125 -2.22 -27.15 5.52
C LEU A 125 -1.39 -26.43 6.59
N LYS A 126 -1.26 -27.05 7.76
CA LYS A 126 -0.46 -26.58 8.91
C LYS A 126 1.05 -26.78 8.73
N LYS A 127 1.48 -27.47 7.66
CA LYS A 127 2.90 -27.64 7.35
C LYS A 127 3.48 -26.32 6.85
N ASN A 128 4.43 -25.78 7.60
CA ASN A 128 5.13 -24.55 7.24
C ASN A 128 6.01 -24.72 5.99
N GLU A 129 6.46 -25.94 5.72
CA GLU A 129 7.28 -26.33 4.57
C GLU A 129 6.59 -26.08 3.21
N ARG A 130 5.28 -25.76 3.19
CA ARG A 130 4.59 -25.34 1.96
C ARG A 130 4.97 -23.93 1.51
N LYS A 131 5.39 -23.07 2.44
CA LYS A 131 5.79 -21.68 2.18
C LYS A 131 7.20 -21.65 1.58
N HIS A 132 7.45 -20.74 0.64
CA HIS A 132 8.74 -20.68 -0.05
C HIS A 132 9.91 -20.39 0.89
N GLU A 133 9.72 -19.61 1.97
CA GLU A 133 10.74 -19.27 2.96
C GLU A 133 11.30 -20.53 3.65
N TYR A 134 10.41 -21.45 4.05
CA TYR A 134 10.81 -22.71 4.66
C TYR A 134 11.49 -23.65 3.65
N ARG A 135 10.99 -23.73 2.41
CA ARG A 135 11.65 -24.50 1.34
C ARG A 135 13.04 -23.95 1.00
N SER A 136 13.18 -22.63 0.95
CA SER A 136 14.48 -21.97 0.79
C SER A 136 15.44 -22.38 1.90
N ALA A 137 14.98 -22.32 3.16
CA ALA A 137 15.77 -22.74 4.32
C ALA A 137 16.19 -24.22 4.25
N GLU A 138 15.34 -25.13 3.78
CA GLU A 138 15.71 -26.54 3.61
C GLU A 138 16.81 -26.74 2.58
N LEU A 139 16.76 -26.02 1.46
CA LEU A 139 17.75 -26.09 0.37
C LEU A 139 19.14 -25.55 0.78
N ILE A 140 19.22 -24.76 1.86
CA ILE A 140 20.49 -24.21 2.38
C ILE A 140 21.48 -25.31 2.75
N GLN A 141 20.99 -26.44 3.29
CA GLN A 141 21.85 -27.54 3.71
C GLN A 141 22.74 -28.04 2.56
N ASP A 142 22.22 -28.04 1.33
CA ASP A 142 22.94 -28.50 0.14
C ASP A 142 23.82 -27.42 -0.48
N VAL A 143 23.31 -26.19 -0.47
CA VAL A 143 24.02 -25.03 -1.02
C VAL A 143 25.24 -24.69 -0.17
N MET A 144 25.15 -24.78 1.16
CA MET A 144 26.26 -24.41 2.03
C MET A 144 27.45 -25.36 1.96
N VAL A 145 27.26 -26.62 1.55
CA VAL A 145 28.36 -27.61 1.45
C VAL A 145 29.52 -27.09 0.60
N VAL A 146 29.23 -26.40 -0.51
CA VAL A 146 30.26 -25.94 -1.45
C VAL A 146 31.11 -24.77 -0.91
N VAL A 147 30.62 -24.08 0.11
CA VAL A 147 31.29 -22.94 0.75
C VAL A 147 31.85 -23.28 2.13
N LYS A 148 31.74 -24.53 2.60
CA LYS A 148 32.27 -24.96 3.92
C LYS A 148 33.74 -24.60 4.13
N LYS A 149 34.57 -24.74 3.09
CA LYS A 149 36.01 -24.41 3.13
C LYS A 149 36.28 -22.91 3.33
N GLU A 150 35.32 -22.04 3.02
CA GLU A 150 35.44 -20.59 3.23
C GLU A 150 35.27 -20.22 4.70
N PHE A 151 34.53 -21.01 5.47
CA PHE A 151 34.37 -20.85 6.92
C PHE A 151 35.53 -21.49 7.68
N PHE A 152 36.04 -22.61 7.17
CA PHE A 152 37.14 -23.37 7.78
C PHE A 152 38.28 -23.61 6.77
N PRO A 153 39.15 -22.61 6.53
CA PRO A 153 40.24 -22.74 5.55
C PRO A 153 41.38 -23.68 5.99
N LYS A 154 41.42 -24.11 7.26
CA LYS A 154 42.41 -25.07 7.78
C LYS A 154 41.79 -26.46 7.90
N ASN A 155 42.41 -27.46 7.28
CA ASN A 155 42.02 -28.87 7.40
C ASN A 155 42.29 -29.38 8.82
N ALA A 156 41.26 -29.40 9.66
CA ALA A 156 41.24 -30.23 10.86
C ALA A 156 39.86 -30.88 10.94
N ALA A 157 39.78 -32.19 10.69
CA ALA A 157 38.56 -32.94 10.91
C ALA A 157 38.33 -33.08 12.42
N ASP A 158 37.75 -32.04 13.02
CA ASP A 158 37.42 -31.97 14.45
C ASP A 158 35.89 -31.93 14.60
N GLN A 159 35.36 -32.76 15.50
CA GLN A 159 33.94 -32.81 15.86
C GLN A 159 33.41 -31.42 16.27
N LYS A 160 34.26 -30.58 16.86
CA LYS A 160 33.92 -29.20 17.21
C LYS A 160 33.59 -28.35 15.98
N GLN A 161 34.35 -28.47 14.88
CA GLN A 161 34.09 -27.75 13.64
C GLN A 161 32.78 -28.18 12.99
N GLU A 162 32.43 -29.46 13.08
CA GLU A 162 31.17 -29.97 12.53
C GLU A 162 29.96 -29.41 13.30
N ASN A 163 30.05 -29.31 14.62
CA ASN A 163 29.00 -28.68 15.42
C ASN A 163 28.86 -27.19 15.10
N THR A 164 29.97 -26.45 15.01
CA THR A 164 29.95 -25.04 14.61
C THR A 164 29.39 -24.86 13.20
N TRP A 165 29.73 -25.75 12.27
CA TRP A 165 29.18 -25.75 10.91
C TRP A 165 27.66 -25.90 10.88
N LYS A 166 27.11 -26.84 11.66
CA LYS A 166 25.66 -26.99 11.83
C LYS A 166 25.00 -25.74 12.40
N GLN A 167 25.66 -25.06 13.34
CA GLN A 167 25.15 -23.79 13.88
C GLN A 167 25.13 -22.68 12.83
N TYR A 168 26.15 -22.55 11.96
CA TYR A 168 26.09 -21.59 10.84
C TYR A 168 24.95 -21.89 9.86
N ILE A 169 24.76 -23.16 9.50
CA ILE A 169 23.62 -23.55 8.65
C ILE A 169 22.31 -23.14 9.31
N LYS A 170 22.15 -23.45 10.60
CA LYS A 170 20.94 -23.10 11.34
C LYS A 170 20.70 -21.61 11.42
N LEU A 171 21.76 -20.81 11.61
CA LEU A 171 21.69 -19.36 11.61
C LEU A 171 21.20 -18.82 10.26
N VAL A 172 21.77 -19.28 9.15
CA VAL A 172 21.34 -18.91 7.79
C VAL A 172 19.88 -19.29 7.54
N GLN A 173 19.49 -20.51 7.90
CA GLN A 173 18.11 -20.98 7.80
C GLN A 173 17.15 -20.10 8.58
N ASN A 174 17.50 -19.75 9.82
CA ASN A 174 16.67 -18.91 10.68
C ASN A 174 16.56 -17.48 10.16
N MET A 175 17.62 -16.89 9.61
CA MET A 175 17.56 -15.55 8.99
C MET A 175 16.59 -15.51 7.80
N ILE A 176 16.52 -16.56 6.98
CA ILE A 176 15.62 -16.62 5.81
C ILE A 176 14.15 -16.68 6.24
N LYS A 177 13.83 -17.48 7.24
CA LYS A 177 12.44 -17.72 7.67
C LYS A 177 11.98 -16.82 8.82
N PHE A 178 12.81 -15.88 9.28
CA PHE A 178 12.56 -15.13 10.51
C PHE A 178 11.23 -14.36 10.46
N SER A 179 10.94 -13.69 9.34
CA SER A 179 9.66 -12.98 9.16
C SER A 179 8.45 -13.89 9.37
N GLU A 180 8.52 -15.14 8.90
CA GLU A 180 7.42 -16.12 9.05
C GLU A 180 7.35 -16.69 10.47
N ILE A 181 8.49 -17.00 11.11
CA ILE A 181 8.53 -17.40 12.52
C ILE A 181 7.87 -16.33 13.40
N PHE A 182 8.21 -15.06 13.15
CA PHE A 182 7.73 -13.95 13.96
C PHE A 182 6.24 -13.67 13.75
N LYS A 183 5.75 -13.81 12.52
CA LYS A 183 4.30 -13.74 12.21
C LYS A 183 3.53 -14.84 12.90
N GLU A 184 4.00 -16.09 12.81
CA GLU A 184 3.38 -17.25 13.43
C GLU A 184 3.28 -17.06 14.96
N TYR A 185 4.35 -16.57 15.59
CA TYR A 185 4.34 -16.22 17.01
C TYR A 185 3.30 -15.13 17.35
N LYS A 186 3.24 -14.04 16.57
CA LYS A 186 2.26 -12.95 16.78
C LYS A 186 0.81 -13.44 16.62
N GLU A 187 0.55 -14.28 15.62
CA GLU A 187 -0.78 -14.85 15.36
C GLU A 187 -1.20 -15.79 16.49
N GLU A 188 -0.34 -16.73 16.89
CA GLU A 188 -0.62 -17.66 17.99
C GLU A 188 -0.81 -16.93 19.33
N LYS A 189 0.01 -15.90 19.60
CA LYS A 189 -0.16 -15.07 20.80
C LYS A 189 -1.51 -14.36 20.83
N LYS A 190 -1.91 -13.77 19.69
CA LYS A 190 -3.20 -13.08 19.57
C LYS A 190 -4.37 -14.05 19.74
N GLU A 191 -4.34 -15.21 19.09
CA GLU A 191 -5.37 -16.25 19.24
C GLU A 191 -5.50 -16.73 20.69
N HIS A 192 -4.38 -16.92 21.40
CA HIS A 192 -4.40 -17.31 22.80
C HIS A 192 -4.93 -16.20 23.73
N GLU A 193 -4.60 -14.93 23.49
CA GLU A 193 -5.14 -13.81 24.26
C GLU A 193 -6.65 -13.65 24.06
N GLU A 194 -7.16 -13.87 22.84
CA GLU A 194 -8.60 -13.87 22.54
C GLU A 194 -9.31 -15.07 23.19
N GLU A 195 -8.78 -16.30 23.05
CA GLU A 195 -9.34 -17.50 23.70
C GLU A 195 -9.33 -17.35 25.23
N LYS A 196 -8.25 -16.79 25.80
CA LYS A 196 -8.16 -16.52 27.24
C LYS A 196 -9.26 -15.57 27.71
N LYS A 197 -9.50 -14.46 27.01
CA LYS A 197 -10.57 -13.50 27.33
C LYS A 197 -11.96 -14.15 27.23
N GLU A 198 -12.21 -14.94 26.19
CA GLU A 198 -13.49 -15.64 26.01
C GLU A 198 -13.74 -16.66 27.14
N LEU A 199 -12.70 -17.40 27.53
CA LEU A 199 -12.80 -18.37 28.62
C LEU A 199 -12.97 -17.69 29.99
N GLU A 200 -12.32 -16.55 30.25
CA GLU A 200 -12.51 -15.75 31.47
C GLU A 200 -13.95 -15.24 31.59
N GLU A 201 -14.57 -14.84 30.48
CA GLU A 201 -15.97 -14.42 30.45
C GLU A 201 -16.92 -15.61 30.68
N LYS A 202 -16.63 -16.78 30.08
CA LYS A 202 -17.40 -18.00 30.31
C LYS A 202 -17.30 -18.50 31.75
N ILE A 203 -16.13 -18.44 32.38
CA ILE A 203 -15.95 -18.79 33.79
C ILE A 203 -16.89 -17.95 34.67
N LYS A 204 -16.90 -16.62 34.48
CA LYS A 204 -17.79 -15.71 35.21
C LYS A 204 -19.27 -16.03 35.02
N ASN A 205 -19.68 -16.42 33.81
CA ASN A 205 -21.08 -16.75 33.51
C ASN A 205 -21.50 -18.14 34.02
N SER A 206 -20.54 -19.03 34.28
CA SER A 206 -20.78 -20.42 34.74
C SER A 206 -20.74 -20.61 36.25
N GLU A 207 -20.58 -19.56 37.06
CA GLU A 207 -20.40 -19.66 38.53
C GLU A 207 -21.53 -20.41 39.27
N ASN A 208 -22.73 -20.51 38.68
CA ASN A 208 -23.89 -21.19 39.27
C ASN A 208 -24.12 -22.62 38.72
N ASP A 209 -23.34 -23.08 37.74
CA ASP A 209 -23.37 -24.45 37.20
C ASP A 209 -22.02 -25.13 37.43
N THR A 210 -21.96 -25.99 38.44
CA THR A 210 -20.71 -26.64 38.89
C THR A 210 -20.05 -27.49 37.80
N GLU A 211 -20.84 -28.15 36.93
CA GLU A 211 -20.31 -29.04 35.90
C GLU A 211 -19.74 -28.24 34.72
N GLU A 212 -20.43 -27.17 34.31
CA GLU A 212 -19.94 -26.23 33.29
C GLU A 212 -18.71 -25.47 33.79
N TYR A 213 -18.73 -25.01 35.04
CA TYR A 213 -17.61 -24.30 35.67
C TYR A 213 -16.33 -25.15 35.69
N GLU A 214 -16.40 -26.42 36.12
CA GLU A 214 -15.24 -27.32 36.11
C GLU A 214 -14.70 -27.55 34.69
N LYS A 215 -15.58 -27.69 33.70
CA LYS A 215 -15.22 -27.93 32.31
C LYS A 215 -14.52 -26.74 31.68
N VAL A 216 -15.04 -25.53 31.88
CA VAL A 216 -14.45 -24.30 31.34
C VAL A 216 -13.13 -23.98 32.05
N THR A 217 -13.04 -24.20 33.36
CA THR A 217 -11.80 -24.02 34.15
C THR A 217 -10.68 -24.93 33.65
N LYS A 218 -10.94 -26.22 33.41
CA LYS A 218 -9.94 -27.14 32.81
C LYS A 218 -9.48 -26.68 31.42
N LYS A 219 -10.39 -26.12 30.61
CA LYS A 219 -10.05 -25.57 29.29
C LYS A 219 -9.17 -24.32 29.42
N TYR A 220 -9.45 -23.46 30.40
CA TYR A 220 -8.64 -22.27 30.70
C TYR A 220 -7.22 -22.63 31.15
N GLU A 221 -7.06 -23.61 32.06
CA GLU A 221 -5.74 -24.11 32.48
C GLU A 221 -4.94 -24.67 31.29
N LEU A 222 -5.58 -25.42 30.40
CA LEU A 222 -4.94 -25.93 29.19
C LEU A 222 -4.52 -24.79 28.24
N CYS A 223 -5.36 -23.75 28.09
CA CYS A 223 -5.04 -22.56 27.31
C CYS A 223 -3.82 -21.82 27.87
N GLN A 224 -3.75 -21.64 29.20
CA GLN A 224 -2.60 -21.02 29.86
C GLN A 224 -1.31 -21.83 29.67
N LYS A 225 -1.41 -23.17 29.79
CA LYS A 225 -0.25 -24.05 29.55
C LYS A 225 0.29 -23.92 28.13
N LYS A 226 -0.58 -23.89 27.11
CA LYS A 226 -0.18 -23.69 25.71
C LYS A 226 0.46 -22.32 25.47
N CYS A 227 -0.10 -21.26 26.06
CA CYS A 227 0.47 -19.92 25.98
C CYS A 227 1.90 -19.89 26.52
N LYS A 228 2.11 -20.50 27.69
CA LYS A 228 3.45 -20.62 28.30
C LYS A 228 4.42 -21.45 27.45
N GLU A 229 3.97 -22.58 26.91
CA GLU A 229 4.79 -23.39 25.99
C GLU A 229 5.18 -22.60 24.73
N ASN A 230 4.37 -21.66 24.27
CA ASN A 230 4.69 -20.81 23.12
C ASN A 230 5.69 -19.70 23.49
N GLU A 231 5.50 -19.05 24.63
CA GLU A 231 6.46 -18.09 25.18
C GLU A 231 7.83 -18.75 25.39
N ASP A 232 7.86 -19.94 25.99
CA ASP A 232 9.10 -20.70 26.19
C ASP A 232 9.79 -21.03 24.85
N LYS A 233 9.05 -21.30 23.77
CA LYS A 233 9.64 -21.56 22.45
C LYS A 233 10.34 -20.33 21.87
N ILE A 234 9.72 -19.16 21.95
CA ILE A 234 10.32 -17.93 21.41
C ILE A 234 11.49 -17.46 22.29
N ASP A 235 11.38 -17.63 23.60
CA ASP A 235 12.48 -17.31 24.52
C ASP A 235 13.68 -18.23 24.26
N ASN A 236 13.44 -19.53 24.09
CA ASN A 236 14.50 -20.47 23.68
C ASN A 236 15.13 -20.12 22.32
N PHE A 237 14.33 -19.61 21.37
CA PHE A 237 14.87 -19.10 20.11
C PHE A 237 15.85 -17.93 20.35
N TRP A 238 15.47 -16.98 21.21
CA TRP A 238 16.28 -15.80 21.50
C TRP A 238 17.52 -16.08 22.37
N GLU A 239 17.44 -17.09 23.25
CA GLU A 239 18.56 -17.56 24.07
C GLU A 239 19.53 -18.48 23.29
N THR A 240 19.21 -18.84 22.04
CA THR A 240 20.11 -19.62 21.20
C THR A 240 21.43 -18.89 20.95
N GLU A 241 22.56 -19.55 21.20
CA GLU A 241 23.90 -18.98 20.95
C GLU A 241 24.26 -18.95 19.46
N THR A 242 24.90 -17.86 19.03
CA THR A 242 25.51 -17.77 17.69
C THR A 242 26.87 -18.46 17.65
N PRO A 243 27.31 -18.95 16.47
CA PRO A 243 28.65 -19.54 16.29
C PRO A 243 29.81 -18.61 16.66
N GLU A 244 29.59 -17.30 16.59
CA GLU A 244 30.57 -16.24 16.83
C GLU A 244 30.42 -15.62 18.24
N GLY A 245 29.63 -16.25 19.11
CA GLY A 245 29.40 -15.82 20.50
C GLY A 245 28.28 -14.78 20.65
N GLY A 246 27.62 -14.80 21.81
CA GLY A 246 26.42 -14.02 22.08
C GLY A 246 25.14 -14.73 21.60
N THR A 247 24.01 -14.39 22.24
CA THR A 247 22.70 -14.99 21.94
C THR A 247 22.04 -14.31 20.74
N TYR A 248 21.04 -14.96 20.15
CA TYR A 248 20.22 -14.36 19.09
C TYR A 248 19.58 -13.05 19.55
N LYS A 249 19.22 -12.92 20.84
CA LYS A 249 18.71 -11.67 21.42
C LYS A 249 19.72 -10.52 21.30
N ARG A 250 20.97 -10.75 21.69
CA ARG A 250 22.05 -9.74 21.61
C ARG A 250 22.52 -9.46 20.18
N LYS A 251 22.20 -10.36 19.25
CA LYS A 251 22.53 -10.25 17.82
C LYS A 251 21.28 -10.21 16.95
N SER A 252 20.20 -9.62 17.46
CA SER A 252 18.89 -9.60 16.78
C SER A 252 18.94 -8.86 15.45
N TYR A 253 19.80 -7.86 15.32
CA TYR A 253 20.08 -7.17 14.06
C TYR A 253 20.42 -8.10 12.88
N LEU A 254 20.95 -9.30 13.12
CA LEU A 254 21.20 -10.30 12.05
C LEU A 254 19.89 -10.71 11.34
N PHE A 255 18.80 -10.79 12.10
CA PHE A 255 17.49 -11.20 11.63
C PHE A 255 16.68 -10.05 11.01
N GLU A 256 17.17 -8.81 11.10
CA GLU A 256 16.55 -7.61 10.51
C GLU A 256 17.06 -7.32 9.09
N ILE A 257 18.18 -7.92 8.67
CA ILE A 257 18.81 -7.57 7.39
C ILE A 257 18.07 -8.19 6.20
N VAL A 258 17.82 -9.51 6.26
CA VAL A 258 17.31 -10.28 5.11
C VAL A 258 15.79 -10.38 5.09
N ALA A 259 15.18 -10.77 6.21
CA ALA A 259 13.74 -10.96 6.33
C ALA A 259 13.27 -10.44 7.69
N ASN A 260 12.94 -9.14 7.76
CA ASN A 260 12.71 -8.45 9.02
C ASN A 260 11.28 -8.70 9.53
N GLY A 261 11.15 -9.50 10.60
CA GLY A 261 9.87 -9.74 11.27
C GLY A 261 9.37 -8.57 12.13
N PHE A 262 10.27 -7.73 12.65
CA PHE A 262 9.95 -6.67 13.61
C PHE A 262 9.25 -5.47 12.99
N THR A 263 9.78 -4.99 11.85
CA THR A 263 9.27 -3.79 11.15
C THR A 263 9.02 -4.03 9.67
N GLY A 264 9.54 -5.11 9.10
CA GLY A 264 9.50 -5.36 7.67
C GLY A 264 10.51 -4.54 6.87
N ILE A 265 11.38 -3.73 7.48
CA ILE A 265 12.44 -2.99 6.78
C ILE A 265 13.63 -3.93 6.57
N ASP A 266 13.72 -4.54 5.39
CA ASP A 266 14.78 -5.48 4.99
C ASP A 266 15.30 -5.19 3.58
N VAL A 267 16.49 -5.72 3.28
CA VAL A 267 17.16 -5.52 1.99
C VAL A 267 16.47 -6.22 0.82
N ASP A 268 15.62 -7.22 1.12
CA ASP A 268 14.72 -7.85 0.15
C ASP A 268 13.76 -6.81 -0.45
N LYS A 269 13.00 -6.11 0.41
CA LYS A 269 12.11 -5.00 0.00
C LYS A 269 12.83 -3.89 -0.74
N MET A 270 14.03 -3.54 -0.29
CA MET A 270 14.81 -2.48 -0.93
C MET A 270 15.16 -2.81 -2.37
N ASP A 271 15.51 -4.07 -2.68
CA ASP A 271 15.79 -4.48 -4.05
C ASP A 271 14.50 -4.59 -4.87
N TYR A 272 13.50 -5.34 -4.39
CA TYR A 272 12.34 -5.64 -5.25
C TYR A 272 11.50 -4.40 -5.54
N PHE A 273 11.36 -3.44 -4.62
CA PHE A 273 10.65 -2.20 -4.94
C PHE A 273 11.35 -1.41 -6.06
N ALA A 274 12.67 -1.27 -5.98
CA ALA A 274 13.44 -0.58 -7.01
C ALA A 274 13.39 -1.33 -8.35
N ARG A 275 13.50 -2.66 -8.31
CA ARG A 275 13.50 -3.53 -9.50
C ARG A 275 12.15 -3.60 -10.18
N ASP A 276 11.09 -3.81 -9.40
CA ASP A 276 9.72 -3.91 -9.91
C ASP A 276 9.25 -2.58 -10.46
N ALA A 277 9.48 -1.47 -9.74
CA ALA A 277 9.15 -0.13 -10.22
C ALA A 277 9.85 0.16 -11.54
N ARG A 278 11.14 -0.17 -11.66
CA ARG A 278 11.86 -0.05 -12.93
C ARG A 278 11.28 -0.93 -14.03
N GLY A 279 10.98 -2.20 -13.74
CA GLY A 279 10.42 -3.15 -14.69
C GLY A 279 9.07 -2.73 -15.25
N VAL A 280 8.24 -2.04 -14.46
CA VAL A 280 6.92 -1.54 -14.88
C VAL A 280 6.89 -0.07 -15.29
N GLY A 281 8.01 0.65 -15.19
CA GLY A 281 8.12 2.07 -15.55
C GLY A 281 7.51 3.02 -14.51
N LEU A 282 7.47 2.63 -13.24
CA LEU A 282 7.07 3.47 -12.11
C LEU A 282 8.29 4.08 -11.41
N PRO A 283 8.14 5.26 -10.78
CA PRO A 283 9.20 5.82 -9.95
C PRO A 283 9.40 4.98 -8.68
N ASN A 284 10.65 4.92 -8.22
CA ASN A 284 11.01 4.46 -6.87
C ASN A 284 11.69 5.63 -6.16
N ASN A 285 11.06 6.14 -5.10
CA ASN A 285 11.56 7.29 -4.35
C ASN A 285 12.48 6.89 -3.20
N PHE A 286 12.44 5.63 -2.77
CA PHE A 286 13.28 5.15 -1.68
C PHE A 286 14.73 4.96 -2.13
N ASP A 287 15.66 5.65 -1.48
CA ASP A 287 17.11 5.42 -1.65
C ASP A 287 17.69 4.61 -0.49
N TRP A 288 17.93 3.32 -0.76
CA TRP A 288 18.55 2.41 0.19
C TRP A 288 20.00 2.82 0.53
N ARG A 289 20.71 3.52 -0.37
CA ARG A 289 22.12 3.93 -0.12
C ARG A 289 22.18 4.93 1.03
N ARG A 290 21.23 5.87 1.07
CA ARG A 290 21.12 6.83 2.17
C ARG A 290 20.83 6.14 3.50
N TYR A 291 19.91 5.17 3.50
CA TYR A 291 19.57 4.38 4.69
C TYR A 291 20.79 3.60 5.22
N THR A 292 21.47 2.83 4.36
CA THR A 292 22.60 1.99 4.77
C THR A 292 23.76 2.80 5.35
N GLN A 293 24.06 3.98 4.80
CA GLN A 293 25.18 4.81 5.24
C GLN A 293 25.04 5.33 6.68
N THR A 294 23.81 5.56 7.16
CA THR A 294 23.56 6.14 8.49
C THR A 294 23.08 5.11 9.52
N ALA A 295 22.84 3.87 9.11
CA ALA A 295 22.41 2.79 10.01
C ALA A 295 23.46 2.52 11.12
N LYS A 296 22.95 2.19 12.31
CA LYS A 296 23.73 1.77 13.48
C LYS A 296 23.01 0.64 14.21
N ILE A 297 23.74 -0.16 14.97
CA ILE A 297 23.20 -1.15 15.89
C ILE A 297 23.27 -0.59 17.31
N LEU A 298 22.15 -0.51 18.02
CA LEU A 298 22.09 -0.06 19.40
C LEU A 298 21.34 -1.07 20.27
N GLU A 299 21.72 -1.17 21.54
CA GLU A 299 20.92 -1.87 22.55
C GLU A 299 19.69 -1.02 22.89
N CYS A 300 18.51 -1.60 22.73
CA CYS A 300 17.23 -0.93 22.93
C CYS A 300 16.60 -1.31 24.28
N ASP A 301 15.53 -0.60 24.64
CA ASP A 301 14.81 -0.75 25.91
C ASP A 301 14.10 -2.09 26.08
N ASP A 302 13.80 -2.79 24.99
CA ASP A 302 13.31 -4.18 24.96
C ASP A 302 14.41 -5.24 25.22
N GLY A 303 15.66 -4.80 25.36
CA GLY A 303 16.84 -5.63 25.59
C GLY A 303 17.38 -6.32 24.34
N PHE A 304 16.87 -5.99 23.15
CA PHE A 304 17.38 -6.45 21.86
C PHE A 304 18.41 -5.45 21.32
N HIS A 305 19.16 -5.87 20.30
CA HIS A 305 20.11 -5.00 19.61
C HIS A 305 19.62 -4.77 18.18
N HIS A 306 19.00 -3.61 17.94
CA HIS A 306 18.29 -3.31 16.69
C HIS A 306 19.11 -2.46 15.72
N ILE A 307 18.79 -2.56 14.43
CA ILE A 307 19.30 -1.64 13.41
C ILE A 307 18.52 -0.34 13.51
N CYS A 308 19.12 0.67 14.13
CA CYS A 308 18.54 1.99 14.31
C CYS A 308 18.88 2.92 13.14
N SER A 309 17.91 3.73 12.73
CA SER A 309 18.08 4.77 11.69
C SER A 309 18.22 6.16 12.30
N ARG A 310 18.75 7.10 11.53
CA ARG A 310 18.80 8.49 11.99
C ARG A 310 17.41 9.12 11.92
N GLU A 311 17.00 9.85 12.97
CA GLU A 311 15.65 10.43 13.09
C GLU A 311 15.18 11.19 11.83
N LYS A 312 16.07 11.99 11.21
CA LYS A 312 15.78 12.77 10.00
C LYS A 312 15.46 11.94 8.75
N ASP A 313 15.72 10.64 8.79
CA ASP A 313 15.48 9.72 7.68
C ASP A 313 14.12 9.00 7.82
N ALA A 314 13.31 9.32 8.84
CA ALA A 314 11.98 8.74 9.05
C ALA A 314 11.06 8.87 7.82
N LEU A 315 10.95 10.06 7.22
CA LEU A 315 10.18 10.26 5.98
C LEU A 315 10.70 9.41 4.82
N ASN A 316 12.01 9.22 4.72
CA ASN A 316 12.58 8.34 3.70
C ASN A 316 12.17 6.88 3.94
N LEU A 317 12.07 6.41 5.19
CA LEU A 317 11.56 5.08 5.48
C LEU A 317 10.07 4.94 5.11
N TYR A 318 9.25 5.97 5.29
CA TYR A 318 7.87 5.95 4.78
C TYR A 318 7.78 5.83 3.26
N GLU A 319 8.72 6.38 2.49
CA GLU A 319 8.75 6.21 1.02
C GLU A 319 8.91 4.74 0.60
N LEU A 320 9.56 3.90 1.43
CA LEU A 320 9.66 2.46 1.20
C LEU A 320 8.26 1.82 1.17
N PHE A 321 7.45 2.12 2.19
CA PHE A 321 6.10 1.57 2.34
C PHE A 321 5.07 2.25 1.43
N HIS A 322 5.27 3.52 1.10
CA HIS A 322 4.50 4.19 0.06
C HIS A 322 4.71 3.51 -1.30
N THR A 323 5.97 3.22 -1.67
CA THR A 323 6.31 2.51 -2.91
C THR A 323 5.69 1.11 -2.92
N ARG A 324 5.71 0.41 -1.78
CA ARG A 324 4.99 -0.87 -1.60
C ARG A 324 3.51 -0.73 -1.95
N ASN A 325 2.80 0.19 -1.29
CA ASN A 325 1.38 0.38 -1.49
C ASN A 325 1.06 0.76 -2.95
N LEU A 326 1.89 1.62 -3.56
CA LEU A 326 1.76 2.00 -4.97
C LEU A 326 1.88 0.78 -5.90
N LEU A 327 2.89 -0.06 -5.73
CA LEU A 327 3.08 -1.27 -6.53
C LEU A 327 1.93 -2.27 -6.34
N HIS A 328 1.48 -2.47 -5.10
CA HIS A 328 0.33 -3.34 -4.82
C HIS A 328 -0.94 -2.83 -5.51
N ARG A 329 -1.26 -1.54 -5.42
CA ARG A 329 -2.48 -0.96 -6.03
C ARG A 329 -2.43 -0.92 -7.55
N THR A 330 -1.29 -0.54 -8.10
CA THR A 330 -1.19 -0.23 -9.53
C THR A 330 -0.70 -1.39 -10.36
N VAL A 331 0.07 -2.32 -9.80
CA VAL A 331 0.71 -3.42 -10.54
C VAL A 331 0.18 -4.77 -10.07
N TYR A 332 0.47 -5.18 -8.84
CA TYR A 332 0.23 -6.56 -8.39
C TYR A 332 -1.27 -6.89 -8.35
N TRP A 333 -2.09 -5.97 -7.85
CA TRP A 333 -3.56 -6.08 -7.83
C TRP A 333 -4.25 -5.26 -8.91
N HIS A 334 -3.54 -4.92 -10.00
CA HIS A 334 -4.21 -4.35 -11.16
C HIS A 334 -5.32 -5.30 -11.62
N LYS A 335 -6.53 -4.79 -11.89
CA LYS A 335 -7.71 -5.60 -12.24
C LYS A 335 -7.45 -6.69 -13.30
N THR A 336 -6.64 -6.37 -14.32
CA THR A 336 -6.30 -7.33 -15.37
C THR A 336 -5.23 -8.33 -14.92
N VAL A 337 -4.30 -7.92 -14.06
CA VAL A 337 -3.29 -8.84 -13.50
C VAL A 337 -3.97 -9.84 -12.57
N ALA A 338 -4.84 -9.36 -11.67
CA ALA A 338 -5.52 -10.20 -10.69
C ALA A 338 -6.32 -11.33 -11.36
N VAL A 339 -7.09 -11.03 -12.40
CA VAL A 339 -7.84 -12.06 -13.16
C VAL A 339 -6.92 -13.04 -13.89
N ILE A 340 -5.82 -12.56 -14.50
CA ILE A 340 -4.85 -13.43 -15.18
C ILE A 340 -4.21 -14.39 -14.17
N GLN A 341 -3.79 -13.88 -13.01
CA GLN A 341 -3.21 -14.70 -11.96
C GLN A 341 -4.19 -15.75 -11.42
N GLU A 342 -5.46 -15.39 -11.19
CA GLU A 342 -6.48 -16.37 -10.78
C GLU A 342 -6.71 -17.44 -11.85
N MET A 343 -6.76 -17.06 -13.13
CA MET A 343 -6.86 -18.02 -14.24
C MET A 343 -5.66 -18.97 -14.31
N MET A 344 -4.45 -18.46 -14.10
CA MET A 344 -3.21 -19.25 -14.05
C MET A 344 -3.19 -20.20 -12.85
N LEU A 345 -3.61 -19.73 -11.68
CA LEU A 345 -3.74 -20.54 -10.47
C LEU A 345 -4.71 -21.70 -10.70
N LEU A 346 -5.88 -21.45 -11.30
CA LEU A 346 -6.82 -22.50 -11.66
C LEU A 346 -6.25 -23.49 -12.68
N ALA A 347 -5.44 -23.03 -13.62
CA ALA A 347 -4.75 -23.90 -14.57
C ALA A 347 -3.76 -24.83 -13.86
N LEU A 348 -2.96 -24.32 -12.91
CA LEU A 348 -2.04 -25.14 -12.10
C LEU A 348 -2.78 -26.21 -11.31
N VAL A 349 -3.87 -25.84 -10.62
CA VAL A 349 -4.70 -26.79 -9.84
C VAL A 349 -5.28 -27.88 -10.73
N LYS A 350 -5.75 -27.55 -11.93
CA LYS A 350 -6.24 -28.55 -12.90
C LYS A 350 -5.12 -29.41 -13.46
N ALA A 351 -3.97 -28.81 -13.77
CA ALA A 351 -2.80 -29.49 -14.31
C ALA A 351 -2.23 -30.54 -13.35
N ASN A 352 -2.43 -30.38 -12.04
CA ASN A 352 -2.02 -31.35 -11.02
C ASN A 352 -2.50 -32.78 -11.30
N LYS A 353 -3.65 -32.95 -11.95
CA LYS A 353 -4.19 -34.28 -12.30
C LYS A 353 -3.38 -35.00 -13.39
N TYR A 354 -2.71 -34.25 -14.27
CA TYR A 354 -2.12 -34.77 -15.50
C TYR A 354 -0.60 -34.67 -15.51
N ILE A 355 -0.05 -33.61 -14.91
CA ILE A 355 1.39 -33.39 -14.88
C ILE A 355 1.99 -34.18 -13.71
N ARG A 356 3.04 -34.94 -14.03
CA ARG A 356 3.84 -35.68 -13.07
C ARG A 356 5.30 -35.28 -13.24
N VAL A 357 5.98 -34.99 -12.14
CA VAL A 357 7.42 -34.71 -12.11
C VAL A 357 8.08 -35.76 -11.25
N ASN A 358 9.02 -36.51 -11.82
CA ASN A 358 9.59 -37.72 -11.22
C ASN A 358 8.50 -38.70 -10.69
N GLY A 359 7.40 -38.83 -11.44
CA GLY A 359 6.26 -39.68 -11.07
C GLY A 359 5.30 -39.09 -10.02
N ARG A 360 5.57 -37.88 -9.50
CA ARG A 360 4.78 -37.24 -8.43
C ARG A 360 3.85 -36.15 -8.97
N PRO A 361 2.66 -35.93 -8.40
CA PRO A 361 1.76 -34.84 -8.80
C PRO A 361 2.40 -33.45 -8.65
N LEU A 362 2.11 -32.55 -9.60
CA LEU A 362 2.70 -31.20 -9.67
C LEU A 362 2.66 -30.45 -8.33
N LEU A 363 1.51 -30.44 -7.65
CA LEU A 363 1.29 -29.70 -6.40
C LEU A 363 1.67 -30.49 -5.14
N GLU A 364 2.27 -31.67 -5.30
CA GLU A 364 2.90 -32.45 -4.22
C GLU A 364 4.43 -32.42 -4.33
N CYS A 365 4.98 -31.92 -5.44
CA CYS A 365 6.42 -31.86 -5.67
C CYS A 365 7.17 -30.98 -4.67
N TRP A 366 6.49 -30.06 -3.97
CA TRP A 366 7.10 -29.24 -2.93
C TRP A 366 7.62 -30.06 -1.74
N GLU A 367 7.09 -31.27 -1.50
CA GLU A 367 7.57 -32.16 -0.43
C GLU A 367 8.87 -32.88 -0.81
N TYR A 368 9.27 -32.83 -2.09
CA TYR A 368 10.36 -33.65 -2.63
C TYR A 368 11.35 -32.78 -3.37
N LYS A 369 12.52 -32.57 -2.76
CA LYS A 369 13.58 -31.72 -3.29
C LYS A 369 13.98 -32.04 -4.74
N ASP A 370 14.13 -33.33 -5.08
CA ASP A 370 14.50 -33.78 -6.43
C ASP A 370 13.48 -33.36 -7.50
N SER A 371 12.21 -33.32 -7.13
CA SER A 371 11.09 -32.99 -8.01
C SER A 371 10.90 -31.48 -8.08
N PHE A 372 11.00 -30.80 -6.93
CA PHE A 372 10.88 -29.35 -6.82
C PHE A 372 11.95 -28.60 -7.64
N GLN A 373 13.19 -29.10 -7.64
CA GLN A 373 14.29 -28.51 -8.41
C GLN A 373 14.08 -28.54 -9.92
N LEU A 374 13.16 -29.35 -10.43
CA LEU A 374 12.82 -29.42 -11.85
C LEU A 374 11.67 -28.48 -12.23
N LEU A 375 11.00 -27.85 -11.25
CA LEU A 375 9.86 -26.98 -11.49
C LEU A 375 10.32 -25.54 -11.75
N ASP A 376 9.88 -24.96 -12.86
CA ASP A 376 10.05 -23.54 -13.18
C ASP A 376 8.89 -23.06 -14.09
N ASP A 377 8.93 -21.83 -14.58
CA ASP A 377 7.83 -21.28 -15.40
C ASP A 377 7.64 -22.00 -16.75
N THR A 378 8.57 -22.89 -17.16
CA THR A 378 8.37 -23.74 -18.36
C THR A 378 7.19 -24.69 -18.22
N ILE A 379 6.65 -24.87 -17.00
CA ILE A 379 5.38 -25.55 -16.76
C ILE A 379 4.26 -25.00 -17.64
N GLU A 380 4.32 -23.71 -18.01
CA GLU A 380 3.36 -23.12 -18.94
C GLU A 380 3.32 -23.86 -20.28
N ASP A 381 4.48 -24.14 -20.85
CA ASP A 381 4.60 -24.81 -22.15
C ASP A 381 4.10 -26.26 -22.06
N PHE A 382 4.29 -26.91 -20.92
CA PHE A 382 3.73 -28.25 -20.67
C PHE A 382 2.21 -28.24 -20.53
N ILE A 383 1.63 -27.22 -19.88
CA ILE A 383 0.18 -27.04 -19.81
C ILE A 383 -0.41 -26.72 -21.19
N MET A 384 0.35 -26.07 -22.06
CA MET A 384 -0.10 -25.63 -23.39
C MET A 384 0.03 -26.69 -24.49
N LYS A 385 1.05 -27.55 -24.42
CA LYS A 385 1.31 -28.56 -25.46
C LYS A 385 0.25 -29.65 -25.41
N LYS A 386 -0.63 -29.68 -26.42
CA LYS A 386 -1.42 -30.87 -26.76
C LYS A 386 -0.46 -31.97 -27.17
N THR A 387 -0.27 -33.00 -26.35
CA THR A 387 0.60 -34.13 -26.70
C THR A 387 -0.24 -35.29 -27.22
N GLU A 388 -0.22 -35.46 -28.55
CA GLU A 388 -0.41 -36.76 -29.20
C GLU A 388 0.97 -37.47 -29.18
N ASN A 389 1.39 -38.09 -28.08
CA ASN A 389 2.51 -39.05 -28.12
C ASN A 389 2.55 -40.02 -26.93
N ASN A 390 2.89 -41.27 -27.23
CA ASN A 390 2.53 -42.51 -26.53
C ASN A 390 3.24 -42.87 -25.21
N HIS A 391 4.00 -41.97 -24.58
CA HIS A 391 4.73 -42.32 -23.34
C HIS A 391 4.37 -41.50 -22.09
N VAL A 392 3.57 -40.44 -22.22
CA VAL A 392 2.88 -39.81 -21.08
C VAL A 392 1.52 -39.35 -21.60
N LYS A 393 0.45 -40.07 -21.27
CA LYS A 393 -0.92 -39.65 -21.61
C LYS A 393 -1.29 -38.40 -20.79
N ILE A 394 -0.87 -37.23 -21.25
CA ILE A 394 -1.36 -35.93 -20.77
C ILE A 394 -2.61 -35.60 -21.61
N GLN A 395 -3.74 -36.25 -21.29
CA GLN A 395 -5.03 -35.85 -21.87
C GLN A 395 -5.54 -34.60 -21.14
N ILE A 396 -5.10 -33.44 -21.60
CA ILE A 396 -5.66 -32.16 -21.15
C ILE A 396 -6.89 -31.87 -22.01
N THR A 397 -8.07 -32.19 -21.52
CA THR A 397 -9.34 -31.76 -22.16
C THR A 397 -10.04 -30.63 -21.40
N ALA A 398 -9.57 -30.28 -20.18
CA ALA A 398 -10.20 -29.24 -19.34
C ALA A 398 -9.24 -28.18 -18.74
N ALA A 399 -7.92 -28.40 -18.75
CA ALA A 399 -6.93 -27.39 -18.31
C ALA A 399 -6.50 -26.43 -19.45
N ASP A 400 -6.75 -26.83 -20.71
CA ASP A 400 -6.46 -26.09 -21.95
C ASP A 400 -7.07 -24.68 -22.00
N GLY A 401 -8.22 -24.47 -21.34
CA GLY A 401 -8.99 -23.24 -21.49
C GLY A 401 -8.31 -22.01 -20.89
N ALA A 402 -7.89 -22.05 -19.62
CA ALA A 402 -7.59 -20.83 -18.87
C ALA A 402 -6.29 -20.14 -19.32
N ASN A 403 -5.16 -20.86 -19.36
CA ASN A 403 -3.90 -20.25 -19.79
C ASN A 403 -3.94 -19.87 -21.29
N LYS A 404 -4.54 -20.69 -22.16
CA LYS A 404 -4.72 -20.37 -23.58
C LYS A 404 -5.58 -19.12 -23.76
N LYS A 405 -6.70 -19.04 -23.04
CA LYS A 405 -7.56 -17.86 -23.03
C LYS A 405 -6.82 -16.61 -22.53
N ALA A 406 -5.97 -16.72 -21.51
CA ALA A 406 -5.15 -15.60 -21.04
C ALA A 406 -4.21 -15.08 -22.13
N ARG A 407 -3.50 -15.97 -22.84
CA ARG A 407 -2.64 -15.60 -23.99
C ARG A 407 -3.44 -15.05 -25.18
N GLU A 408 -4.62 -15.60 -25.48
CA GLU A 408 -5.54 -15.11 -26.51
C GLU A 408 -6.35 -13.86 -26.09
N ARG A 409 -6.10 -13.30 -24.89
CA ARG A 409 -6.85 -12.17 -24.29
C ARG A 409 -8.36 -12.42 -24.10
N LYS A 410 -8.78 -13.67 -24.04
CA LYS A 410 -10.14 -14.11 -23.63
C LYS A 410 -10.24 -14.21 -22.09
N ILE A 411 -9.92 -13.12 -21.41
CA ILE A 411 -9.92 -13.02 -19.94
C ILE A 411 -11.33 -12.74 -19.41
N TRP A 412 -11.60 -13.11 -18.16
CA TRP A 412 -12.88 -12.80 -17.53
C TRP A 412 -13.11 -11.28 -17.47
N LYS A 413 -14.35 -10.86 -17.63
CA LYS A 413 -14.71 -9.44 -17.72
C LYS A 413 -14.78 -8.85 -16.32
N PHE A 414 -13.99 -7.80 -16.08
CA PHE A 414 -14.09 -7.03 -14.85
C PHE A 414 -15.41 -6.25 -14.81
N VAL A 415 -16.24 -6.52 -13.81
CA VAL A 415 -17.57 -5.90 -13.65
C VAL A 415 -17.58 -4.84 -12.55
N GLY A 416 -16.72 -4.92 -11.54
CA GLY A 416 -16.74 -3.93 -10.47
C GLY A 416 -15.70 -4.11 -9.39
N ARG A 417 -15.55 -3.06 -8.57
CA ARG A 417 -14.76 -3.07 -7.34
C ARG A 417 -15.61 -2.51 -6.21
N HIS A 418 -15.56 -3.14 -5.05
CA HIS A 418 -16.28 -2.70 -3.87
C HIS A 418 -15.38 -2.80 -2.62
N GLN A 419 -15.64 -2.00 -1.58
CA GLN A 419 -14.85 -1.99 -0.34
C GLN A 419 -15.46 -2.84 0.78
N ASP A 420 -16.79 -2.99 0.85
CA ASP A 420 -17.47 -3.87 1.82
C ASP A 420 -17.26 -5.38 1.49
N PRO A 421 -16.62 -6.16 2.39
CA PRO A 421 -16.45 -7.60 2.22
C PRO A 421 -17.74 -8.40 2.48
N LYS A 422 -18.84 -7.80 2.96
CA LYS A 422 -20.08 -8.51 3.33
C LYS A 422 -21.02 -8.82 2.16
N LEU A 423 -20.71 -8.32 0.95
CA LEU A 423 -21.51 -8.59 -0.25
C LEU A 423 -21.41 -10.04 -0.70
N LYS A 424 -22.52 -10.78 -0.59
CA LYS A 424 -22.60 -12.18 -1.01
C LYS A 424 -22.87 -12.32 -2.51
N LYS A 425 -22.26 -13.32 -3.14
CA LYS A 425 -22.42 -13.61 -4.58
C LYS A 425 -23.88 -13.89 -4.94
N GLU A 426 -24.59 -14.57 -4.05
CA GLU A 426 -25.98 -14.94 -4.17
C GLU A 426 -26.89 -13.71 -4.29
N ASP A 427 -26.62 -12.67 -3.50
CA ASP A 427 -27.42 -11.46 -3.47
C ASP A 427 -27.27 -10.65 -4.75
N ILE A 428 -26.05 -10.59 -5.26
CA ILE A 428 -25.71 -9.91 -6.52
C ILE A 428 -26.38 -10.63 -7.70
N ALA A 429 -26.23 -11.95 -7.76
CA ALA A 429 -26.78 -12.74 -8.86
C ALA A 429 -28.32 -12.68 -8.91
N ILE A 430 -28.99 -12.67 -7.75
CA ILE A 430 -30.45 -12.54 -7.66
C ILE A 430 -30.91 -11.13 -8.04
N CYS A 431 -30.16 -10.09 -7.69
CA CYS A 431 -30.45 -8.73 -8.12
C CYS A 431 -30.36 -8.60 -9.66
N VAL A 432 -29.27 -9.10 -10.27
CA VAL A 432 -29.06 -8.97 -11.73
C VAL A 432 -30.02 -9.84 -12.55
N ALA A 433 -30.32 -11.07 -12.10
CA ALA A 433 -31.28 -11.93 -12.79
C ALA A 433 -32.69 -11.33 -12.86
N LYS A 434 -33.07 -10.48 -11.89
CA LYS A 434 -34.36 -9.77 -11.93
C LYS A 434 -34.39 -8.65 -12.97
N THR A 435 -33.23 -8.11 -13.34
CA THR A 435 -33.11 -7.10 -14.40
C THR A 435 -33.11 -7.75 -15.78
N ILE A 436 -32.56 -8.97 -15.89
CA ILE A 436 -32.45 -9.73 -17.14
C ILE A 436 -33.40 -10.93 -17.09
N ASN A 437 -34.60 -10.77 -17.63
CA ASN A 437 -35.67 -11.80 -17.58
C ASN A 437 -35.33 -13.14 -18.26
N GLU A 438 -34.20 -13.23 -18.97
CA GLU A 438 -33.83 -14.39 -19.80
C GLU A 438 -32.79 -15.31 -19.14
N ILE A 439 -32.20 -14.92 -18.00
CA ILE A 439 -31.06 -15.65 -17.39
C ILE A 439 -31.31 -15.93 -15.91
N THR A 440 -31.00 -17.15 -15.47
CA THR A 440 -31.23 -17.57 -14.08
C THR A 440 -30.18 -16.99 -13.12
N SER A 441 -30.58 -16.72 -11.88
CA SER A 441 -29.64 -16.29 -10.84
C SER A 441 -28.55 -17.32 -10.55
N GLU A 442 -28.84 -18.61 -10.75
CA GLU A 442 -27.87 -19.69 -10.53
C GLU A 442 -26.77 -19.69 -11.59
N GLU A 443 -27.12 -19.41 -12.85
CA GLU A 443 -26.17 -19.26 -13.95
C GLU A 443 -25.25 -18.06 -13.73
N ILE A 444 -25.80 -16.90 -13.36
CA ILE A 444 -25.00 -15.70 -13.04
C ILE A 444 -24.07 -15.98 -11.87
N LYS A 445 -24.57 -16.60 -10.80
CA LYS A 445 -23.78 -16.94 -9.61
C LYS A 445 -22.61 -17.86 -9.95
N ASN A 446 -22.83 -18.90 -10.75
CA ASN A 446 -21.80 -19.86 -11.12
C ASN A 446 -20.68 -19.22 -11.95
N ASN A 447 -21.01 -18.20 -12.75
CA ASN A 447 -20.08 -17.46 -13.57
C ASN A 447 -19.49 -16.19 -12.92
N LEU A 448 -20.00 -15.78 -11.75
CA LEU A 448 -19.49 -14.63 -11.00
C LEU A 448 -18.33 -15.03 -10.07
N LYS A 449 -17.19 -14.37 -10.22
CA LYS A 449 -15.96 -14.58 -9.43
C LYS A 449 -15.58 -13.30 -8.70
N SER A 450 -15.06 -13.46 -7.49
CA SER A 450 -14.56 -12.38 -6.65
C SER A 450 -13.10 -12.66 -6.30
N ILE A 451 -12.31 -11.60 -6.18
CA ILE A 451 -10.93 -11.65 -5.74
C ILE A 451 -10.76 -10.60 -4.65
N ASP A 452 -10.44 -11.04 -3.45
CA ASP A 452 -10.21 -10.15 -2.31
C ASP A 452 -8.79 -9.60 -2.38
N THR A 453 -8.67 -8.29 -2.21
CA THR A 453 -7.40 -7.56 -2.26
C THR A 453 -7.20 -6.78 -0.98
N LYS A 454 -5.96 -6.79 -0.49
CA LYS A 454 -5.53 -6.05 0.69
C LYS A 454 -4.37 -5.13 0.32
N PHE A 455 -4.45 -3.88 0.74
CA PHE A 455 -3.44 -2.85 0.54
C PHE A 455 -3.01 -2.36 1.90
N ASN A 456 -1.73 -2.53 2.25
CA ASN A 456 -1.24 -2.09 3.54
C ASN A 456 0.23 -1.69 3.49
N TYR A 457 0.81 -1.28 4.62
CA TYR A 457 2.25 -1.01 4.74
C TYR A 457 3.05 -2.25 5.18
N GLY A 458 2.47 -3.45 5.10
CA GLY A 458 3.14 -4.71 5.39
C GLY A 458 2.91 -5.26 6.81
N MET A 459 2.27 -4.47 7.68
CA MET A 459 1.92 -4.86 9.06
C MET A 459 0.42 -4.78 9.36
N GLY A 460 -0.42 -5.06 8.36
CA GLY A 460 -1.86 -4.93 8.53
C GLY A 460 -2.24 -3.48 8.80
N GLU A 461 -3.01 -3.27 9.86
CA GLU A 461 -3.52 -1.94 10.30
C GLU A 461 -2.48 -1.12 11.06
N ASP A 462 -1.33 -1.73 11.41
CA ASP A 462 -0.27 -1.07 12.16
C ASP A 462 0.70 -0.29 11.26
N ASP A 463 1.25 0.82 11.79
CA ASP A 463 2.34 1.57 11.17
C ASP A 463 3.68 0.83 11.40
N PRO A 464 4.38 0.34 10.36
CA PRO A 464 5.67 -0.33 10.55
C PRO A 464 6.75 0.57 11.14
N ILE A 465 6.68 1.90 10.95
CA ILE A 465 7.70 2.84 11.40
C ILE A 465 7.64 3.07 12.91
N GLN A 466 6.47 2.90 13.53
CA GLN A 466 6.30 3.08 14.98
C GLN A 466 7.12 2.05 15.77
N PHE A 467 7.38 0.87 15.19
CA PHE A 467 8.18 -0.18 15.80
C PHE A 467 9.67 -0.08 15.46
N HIS A 468 10.06 0.88 14.63
CA HIS A 468 11.45 1.08 14.23
C HIS A 468 12.17 2.01 15.22
N TYR A 469 13.39 1.65 15.59
CA TYR A 469 14.21 2.47 16.48
C TYR A 469 15.00 3.52 15.71
N PHE A 470 15.02 4.74 16.26
CA PHE A 470 15.74 5.88 15.75
C PHE A 470 16.83 6.34 16.73
N TYR A 471 17.81 7.08 16.22
CA TYR A 471 18.80 7.80 17.03
C TYR A 471 18.98 9.23 16.52
N GLY A 472 19.26 10.16 17.44
CA GLY A 472 19.47 11.57 17.15
C GLY A 472 20.94 11.91 16.95
N LYS A 473 21.22 13.05 16.30
CA LYS A 473 22.61 13.47 16.07
C LYS A 473 23.38 13.68 17.38
N MET A 474 22.73 14.31 18.36
CA MET A 474 23.37 14.71 19.62
C MET A 474 23.41 13.58 20.66
N TYR A 475 22.46 12.66 20.60
CA TYR A 475 22.32 11.50 21.49
C TYR A 475 22.43 10.21 20.66
N SER A 476 23.58 10.05 20.00
CA SER A 476 23.74 9.03 18.94
C SER A 476 23.83 7.57 19.41
N THR A 477 23.77 7.36 20.72
CA THR A 477 23.77 6.06 21.40
C THR A 477 22.46 5.79 22.14
N TYR A 478 21.51 6.73 22.12
CA TYR A 478 20.22 6.59 22.78
C TYR A 478 19.15 6.28 21.73
N PRO A 479 18.67 5.02 21.65
CA PRO A 479 17.58 4.67 20.76
C PRO A 479 16.24 5.14 21.31
N PHE A 480 15.31 5.49 20.41
CA PHE A 480 13.94 5.88 20.75
C PHE A 480 13.01 5.64 19.55
N HIS A 481 11.71 5.59 19.80
CA HIS A 481 10.70 5.57 18.75
C HIS A 481 10.23 6.97 18.42
N LEU A 482 9.81 7.17 17.17
CA LEU A 482 9.13 8.39 16.73
C LEU A 482 7.63 8.12 16.68
N HIS A 483 6.85 9.01 17.28
CA HIS A 483 5.42 9.03 17.04
C HIS A 483 5.15 9.55 15.62
N LYS A 484 4.14 8.99 14.96
CA LYS A 484 3.73 9.36 13.61
C LYS A 484 3.57 10.89 13.45
N ASP A 485 2.94 11.55 14.41
CA ASP A 485 2.71 13.01 14.40
C ASP A 485 4.00 13.82 14.50
N GLU A 486 5.08 13.26 15.06
CA GLU A 486 6.41 13.87 15.05
C GLU A 486 7.07 13.78 13.67
N VAL A 487 6.64 12.82 12.84
CA VAL A 487 7.15 12.65 11.47
C VAL A 487 6.36 13.51 10.50
N SER A 488 5.04 13.32 10.43
CA SER A 488 4.16 14.14 9.61
C SER A 488 2.70 13.87 9.93
N ARG A 489 1.93 14.95 10.05
CA ARG A 489 0.47 14.85 10.08
C ARG A 489 -0.13 14.51 8.72
N PHE A 490 0.68 14.35 7.65
CA PHE A 490 0.28 13.92 6.30
C PHE A 490 0.36 12.39 6.07
N LEU A 491 0.57 11.60 7.13
CA LEU A 491 0.52 10.13 7.10
C LEU A 491 -0.87 9.57 7.52
N PRO A 492 -1.33 8.41 7.00
CA PRO A 492 -2.62 7.79 7.34
C PRO A 492 -2.87 7.70 8.85
N ALA A 493 -4.10 7.90 9.33
CA ALA A 493 -4.44 7.83 10.75
C ALA A 493 -4.29 6.41 11.32
N HIS A 494 -4.32 6.36 12.65
CA HIS A 494 -3.91 5.17 13.39
C HIS A 494 -4.97 4.08 13.23
N GLY A 495 -4.56 2.95 12.64
CA GLY A 495 -5.46 1.83 12.35
C GLY A 495 -5.90 1.79 10.88
N GLU A 496 -5.70 2.86 10.10
CA GLU A 496 -6.06 2.89 8.68
C GLU A 496 -4.87 2.61 7.73
N PHE A 497 -3.80 1.98 8.23
CA PHE A 497 -2.69 1.53 7.37
C PHE A 497 -3.06 0.31 6.51
N GLN A 498 -4.30 -0.18 6.59
CA GLN A 498 -4.84 -1.24 5.74
C GLN A 498 -6.17 -0.86 5.11
N GLU A 499 -6.24 -1.01 3.79
CA GLU A 499 -7.49 -0.99 3.03
C GLU A 499 -7.76 -2.37 2.43
N THR A 500 -9.04 -2.73 2.31
CA THR A 500 -9.47 -3.92 1.57
C THR A 500 -10.39 -3.55 0.42
N ALA A 501 -10.34 -4.33 -0.65
CA ALA A 501 -11.28 -4.21 -1.75
C ALA A 501 -11.54 -5.58 -2.39
N VAL A 502 -12.76 -5.79 -2.85
CA VAL A 502 -13.17 -6.98 -3.60
C VAL A 502 -13.30 -6.61 -5.07
N LEU A 503 -12.57 -7.32 -5.93
CA LEU A 503 -12.65 -7.20 -7.39
C LEU A 503 -13.58 -8.28 -7.94
N TRP A 504 -14.56 -7.87 -8.74
CA TRP A 504 -15.60 -8.75 -9.29
C TRP A 504 -15.41 -8.96 -10.79
N TYR A 505 -15.55 -10.22 -11.22
CA TYR A 505 -15.37 -10.66 -12.59
C TYR A 505 -16.49 -11.60 -13.02
N TYR A 506 -16.88 -11.53 -14.28
CA TYR A 506 -17.80 -12.45 -14.91
C TYR A 506 -17.06 -13.29 -15.96
N CYS A 507 -17.14 -14.62 -15.86
CA CYS A 507 -16.31 -15.52 -16.67
C CYS A 507 -16.92 -15.96 -18.00
N ASP A 508 -18.16 -15.56 -18.28
CA ASP A 508 -18.79 -15.73 -19.59
C ASP A 508 -18.65 -14.47 -20.47
N ASP A 509 -18.86 -14.61 -21.78
CA ASP A 509 -18.80 -13.53 -22.77
C ASP A 509 -20.20 -12.90 -23.04
N ASP A 510 -21.20 -13.18 -22.19
CA ASP A 510 -22.51 -12.53 -22.26
C ASP A 510 -22.42 -11.03 -21.95
N ALA A 511 -22.59 -10.22 -22.99
CA ALA A 511 -22.51 -8.76 -22.91
C ALA A 511 -23.64 -8.15 -22.08
N THR A 512 -24.83 -8.77 -22.10
CA THR A 512 -26.02 -8.31 -21.38
C THR A 512 -25.83 -8.48 -19.87
N VAL A 513 -25.37 -9.66 -19.44
CA VAL A 513 -25.07 -9.94 -18.03
C VAL A 513 -23.91 -9.09 -17.55
N THR A 514 -22.86 -8.97 -18.34
CA THR A 514 -21.69 -8.15 -18.00
C THR A 514 -22.07 -6.68 -17.81
N ALA A 515 -22.92 -6.13 -18.68
CA ALA A 515 -23.40 -4.75 -18.58
C ALA A 515 -24.25 -4.55 -17.31
N ALA A 516 -25.20 -5.44 -17.04
CA ALA A 516 -26.04 -5.32 -15.85
C ALA A 516 -25.27 -5.50 -14.53
N LEU A 517 -24.28 -6.41 -14.50
CA LEU A 517 -23.36 -6.53 -13.36
C LEU A 517 -22.53 -5.26 -13.19
N TRP A 518 -22.02 -4.70 -14.28
CA TRP A 518 -21.27 -3.45 -14.23
C TRP A 518 -22.12 -2.29 -13.70
N GLU A 519 -23.37 -2.20 -14.16
CA GLU A 519 -24.34 -1.22 -13.66
C GLU A 519 -24.58 -1.42 -12.16
N TYR A 520 -24.82 -2.65 -11.71
CA TYR A 520 -24.99 -3.00 -10.30
C TYR A 520 -23.80 -2.56 -9.43
N PHE A 521 -22.55 -2.83 -9.84
CA PHE A 521 -21.40 -2.41 -9.04
C PHE A 521 -21.10 -0.92 -9.12
N ASN A 522 -21.70 -0.20 -10.07
CA ASN A 522 -21.51 1.24 -10.26
C ASN A 522 -22.80 2.05 -10.00
N LEU A 523 -23.75 1.49 -9.25
CA LEU A 523 -25.06 2.11 -8.96
C LEU A 523 -24.99 3.52 -8.39
N SER A 524 -24.00 3.82 -7.55
CA SER A 524 -23.78 5.18 -7.02
C SER A 524 -23.46 6.23 -8.11
N LYS A 525 -23.17 5.78 -9.35
CA LYS A 525 -22.90 6.61 -10.53
C LYS A 525 -24.07 6.61 -11.54
N LEU A 526 -25.16 5.89 -11.25
CA LEU A 526 -26.33 5.73 -12.13
C LEU A 526 -27.50 6.64 -11.71
N LYS A 527 -28.46 6.85 -12.63
CA LYS A 527 -29.62 7.72 -12.42
C LYS A 527 -30.56 7.18 -11.31
N PRO A 528 -31.27 8.06 -10.58
CA PRO A 528 -32.09 7.71 -9.40
C PRO A 528 -33.11 6.59 -9.63
N THR A 529 -33.67 6.50 -10.85
CA THR A 529 -34.71 5.54 -11.22
C THR A 529 -34.30 4.06 -11.06
N PHE A 530 -33.01 3.74 -11.12
CA PHE A 530 -32.51 2.37 -10.94
C PHE A 530 -32.23 2.04 -9.46
N LYS A 531 -32.00 3.07 -8.63
CA LYS A 531 -31.79 2.97 -7.17
C LYS A 531 -33.07 2.52 -6.47
N ASP A 532 -34.22 3.08 -6.87
CA ASP A 532 -35.54 2.75 -6.32
C ASP A 532 -35.94 1.28 -6.56
N ALA A 533 -35.57 0.72 -7.71
CA ALA A 533 -35.85 -0.68 -8.06
C ALA A 533 -35.06 -1.67 -7.18
N LEU A 534 -33.81 -1.34 -6.84
CA LEU A 534 -32.93 -2.17 -6.01
C LEU A 534 -33.25 -2.07 -4.52
N GLU A 535 -33.57 -0.87 -4.03
CA GLU A 535 -34.04 -0.67 -2.65
C GLU A 535 -35.35 -1.42 -2.39
N THR A 536 -36.25 -1.47 -3.37
CA THR A 536 -37.49 -2.26 -3.30
C THR A 536 -37.21 -3.77 -3.18
N VAL A 537 -36.16 -4.27 -3.84
CA VAL A 537 -35.75 -5.68 -3.76
C VAL A 537 -35.06 -6.01 -2.44
N TYR A 538 -34.25 -5.09 -1.90
CA TYR A 538 -33.63 -5.20 -0.57
C TYR A 538 -34.67 -5.18 0.55
N ALA A 539 -35.66 -4.28 0.47
CA ALA A 539 -36.75 -4.18 1.44
C ALA A 539 -37.64 -5.44 1.45
N LYS A 540 -37.86 -6.07 0.28
CA LYS A 540 -38.62 -7.32 0.18
C LYS A 540 -37.93 -8.53 0.82
N ARG A 541 -36.61 -8.49 1.04
CA ARG A 541 -35.82 -9.59 1.65
C ARG A 541 -35.67 -9.48 3.16
N GLN A 542 -35.69 -8.29 3.74
CA GLN A 542 -35.71 -8.13 5.20
C GLN A 542 -37.00 -8.64 5.87
N ASN A 543 -38.03 -8.94 5.06
CA ASN A 543 -39.33 -9.42 5.53
C ASN A 543 -39.54 -10.94 5.35
N SER A 544 -38.52 -11.72 5.00
CA SER A 544 -38.67 -13.17 4.72
C SER A 544 -37.73 -14.12 5.46
N GLU A 545 -37.26 -13.77 6.67
CA GLU A 545 -36.85 -14.71 7.73
C GLU A 545 -37.13 -14.06 9.10
N PRO A 546 -37.52 -14.80 10.15
CA PRO A 546 -37.85 -14.22 11.45
C PRO A 546 -36.55 -13.86 12.17
N VAL A 547 -36.20 -12.57 12.15
CA VAL A 547 -35.08 -12.02 12.93
C VAL A 547 -35.64 -11.36 14.19
N ASP A 548 -35.15 -11.84 15.32
CA ASP A 548 -35.38 -11.38 16.69
C ASP A 548 -35.48 -9.83 16.80
N GLU A 549 -36.62 -9.35 17.33
CA GLU A 549 -36.96 -7.93 17.48
C GLU A 549 -35.93 -7.17 18.33
N ASP A 550 -35.20 -7.87 19.20
CA ASP A 550 -34.16 -7.27 20.05
C ASP A 550 -32.90 -6.86 19.25
N LEU A 551 -32.65 -7.54 18.12
CA LEU A 551 -31.54 -7.23 17.22
C LEU A 551 -31.84 -6.00 16.34
N LYS A 552 -33.11 -5.80 15.93
CA LYS A 552 -33.54 -4.58 15.21
C LYS A 552 -33.43 -3.34 16.09
N ALA A 553 -33.73 -3.44 17.39
CA ALA A 553 -33.58 -2.35 18.35
C ALA A 553 -32.10 -2.00 18.60
N LYS A 554 -31.23 -3.02 18.69
CA LYS A 554 -29.77 -2.83 18.83
C LYS A 554 -29.08 -2.34 17.55
N ILE A 555 -29.58 -2.71 16.37
CA ILE A 555 -29.05 -2.21 15.09
C ILE A 555 -29.49 -0.76 14.83
N LYS A 556 -30.72 -0.37 15.19
CA LYS A 556 -31.19 1.02 15.02
C LYS A 556 -30.50 2.01 15.96
N SER A 557 -30.05 1.58 17.14
CA SER A 557 -29.32 2.45 18.07
C SER A 557 -27.81 2.49 17.82
N LYS A 558 -27.24 1.55 17.05
CA LYS A 558 -25.83 1.53 16.65
C LYS A 558 -25.53 1.98 15.21
N MET A 559 -26.55 2.36 14.42
CA MET A 559 -26.38 2.88 13.05
C MET A 559 -26.46 4.41 12.93
N ALA A 560 -26.45 5.15 14.04
CA ALA A 560 -26.43 6.62 14.02
C ALA A 560 -25.02 7.22 14.18
N THR A 561 -23.98 6.42 13.98
CA THR A 561 -22.58 6.86 14.12
C THR A 561 -21.70 6.11 13.14
N LEU A 562 -20.84 6.89 12.47
CA LEU A 562 -19.66 6.53 11.69
C LEU A 562 -19.88 6.11 10.22
N THR A 563 -19.63 7.08 9.34
CA THR A 563 -18.48 7.07 8.42
C THR A 563 -17.84 8.45 8.59
N GLU A 564 -16.82 8.68 9.41
CA GLU A 564 -15.49 8.07 9.51
C GLU A 564 -14.66 8.20 8.22
N GLU A 565 -13.46 8.75 8.45
CA GLU A 565 -12.21 8.64 7.67
C GLU A 565 -12.01 9.62 6.48
N GLU A 566 -10.92 10.39 6.37
CA GLU A 566 -9.70 10.50 7.17
C GLU A 566 -8.84 11.69 6.71
N ASP A 567 -8.13 12.26 7.68
CA ASP A 567 -7.18 13.37 7.59
C ASP A 567 -5.92 13.02 6.81
N VAL A 568 -5.28 14.05 6.22
CA VAL A 568 -3.82 14.23 6.35
C VAL A 568 -3.36 15.65 6.03
N GLN A 569 -2.47 16.15 6.89
CA GLN A 569 -2.23 17.53 7.29
C GLN A 569 -0.74 17.93 7.17
N GLU A 570 -0.56 19.20 6.81
CA GLU A 570 0.56 20.11 7.08
C GLU A 570 1.92 20.06 6.35
N ARG A 571 2.03 21.12 5.53
CA ARG A 571 3.18 21.96 5.23
C ARG A 571 4.21 21.93 6.37
N GLU A 572 5.48 22.11 6.04
CA GLU A 572 6.15 23.40 6.18
C GLU A 572 7.42 23.36 5.28
N ASP A 573 7.94 24.43 4.69
CA ASP A 573 8.16 25.71 5.35
C ASP A 573 8.54 26.83 4.36
N GLN A 574 8.43 28.04 4.88
CA GLN A 574 9.16 29.27 4.55
C GLN A 574 8.80 30.13 3.33
N PHE A 575 8.38 31.35 3.68
CA PHE A 575 8.68 32.56 2.94
C PHE A 575 10.07 33.10 3.35
N VAL A 576 11.02 32.98 2.44
CA VAL A 576 12.16 33.89 2.26
C VAL A 576 12.35 34.12 0.76
N THR A 577 12.69 35.36 0.42
CA THR A 577 13.19 35.85 -0.86
C THR A 577 14.52 35.18 -1.27
N HIS A 578 14.43 34.09 -2.01
CA HIS A 578 15.26 33.75 -3.16
C HIS A 578 14.38 32.82 -4.02
N GLN A 579 14.39 33.04 -5.32
CA GLN A 579 13.48 32.40 -6.25
C GLN A 579 13.76 30.87 -6.24
N GLN A 580 12.90 30.06 -5.60
CA GLN A 580 12.90 28.59 -5.67
C GLN A 580 11.47 28.08 -5.88
N ARG A 581 11.35 27.19 -6.86
CA ARG A 581 10.17 26.87 -7.68
C ARG A 581 8.95 26.36 -6.91
N TRP A 582 7.85 27.12 -6.92
CA TRP A 582 6.51 26.56 -6.70
C TRP A 582 5.98 25.90 -7.98
N ALA A 583 5.53 24.66 -7.81
CA ALA A 583 5.21 23.74 -8.88
C ALA A 583 4.11 24.26 -9.81
N THR A 584 4.45 24.21 -11.10
CA THR A 584 3.63 24.45 -12.26
C THR A 584 2.36 23.60 -12.23
N LYS A 585 1.21 24.19 -11.89
CA LYS A 585 -0.07 23.52 -12.09
C LYS A 585 -0.46 23.67 -13.56
N VAL A 586 -0.21 22.63 -14.35
CA VAL A 586 -0.65 22.54 -15.76
C VAL A 586 -2.17 22.49 -15.79
N ARG A 587 -2.78 23.47 -16.46
CA ARG A 587 -4.24 23.64 -16.58
C ARG A 587 -4.81 22.51 -17.44
N ARG A 588 -5.64 21.64 -16.87
CA ARG A 588 -6.48 20.71 -17.64
C ARG A 588 -7.77 21.45 -18.01
N ARG A 589 -8.14 21.46 -19.30
CA ARG A 589 -9.40 22.03 -19.84
C ARG A 589 -10.69 21.44 -19.24
N SER A 590 -10.59 20.43 -18.38
CA SER A 590 -11.72 19.70 -17.80
C SER A 590 -12.26 20.27 -16.48
N SER A 591 -11.76 21.43 -16.02
CA SER A 591 -12.16 22.05 -14.75
C SER A 591 -13.29 23.07 -14.85
N ASP A 592 -13.80 23.34 -16.06
CA ASP A 592 -14.75 24.44 -16.29
C ASP A 592 -16.17 24.18 -15.77
N MET A 593 -16.45 23.00 -15.22
CA MET A 593 -17.80 22.63 -14.76
C MET A 593 -17.76 21.58 -13.64
N LYS A 594 -17.28 21.96 -12.45
CA LYS A 594 -17.56 21.23 -11.20
C LYS A 594 -18.33 22.16 -10.28
N SER A 595 -19.50 21.72 -9.80
CA SER A 595 -20.25 22.44 -8.78
C SER A 595 -19.49 22.36 -7.45
N PHE A 596 -18.88 23.47 -7.03
CA PHE A 596 -18.23 23.58 -5.73
C PHE A 596 -19.18 24.31 -4.78
N VAL A 597 -19.85 23.54 -3.91
CA VAL A 597 -20.41 24.07 -2.67
C VAL A 597 -19.37 23.81 -1.58
N SER A 598 -18.87 24.86 -0.93
CA SER A 598 -17.77 24.72 0.03
C SER A 598 -17.80 25.80 1.11
N ASP A 599 -18.65 25.61 2.12
CA ASP A 599 -18.73 26.45 3.32
C ASP A 599 -17.68 26.05 4.35
N LYS A 600 -16.40 26.35 4.10
CA LYS A 600 -15.27 25.84 4.91
C LYS A 600 -15.11 26.52 6.26
N LEU A 601 -15.78 27.64 6.46
CA LEU A 601 -15.86 28.32 7.75
C LEU A 601 -17.12 27.94 8.53
N GLU A 602 -17.91 26.98 8.02
CA GLU A 602 -19.15 26.47 8.64
C GLU A 602 -20.11 27.62 9.02
N LEU A 603 -20.20 28.63 8.15
CA LEU A 603 -20.99 29.84 8.43
C LEU A 603 -22.49 29.58 8.30
N ALA A 604 -22.91 28.55 7.56
CA ALA A 604 -24.32 28.17 7.42
C ALA A 604 -24.97 27.82 8.76
N ASP A 605 -24.21 27.19 9.66
CA ASP A 605 -24.69 26.76 10.98
C ASP A 605 -24.61 27.86 12.06
N ASN A 606 -24.05 29.04 11.71
CA ASN A 606 -23.91 30.14 12.64
C ASN A 606 -25.23 30.93 12.79
N PRO A 607 -25.86 31.00 13.98
CA PRO A 607 -27.18 31.64 14.16
C PRO A 607 -27.23 33.12 13.76
N LYS A 608 -26.10 33.84 13.88
CA LYS A 608 -26.00 35.25 13.47
C LYS A 608 -26.01 35.39 11.95
N ILE A 609 -25.40 34.45 11.24
CA ILE A 609 -25.37 34.41 9.78
C ILE A 609 -26.74 33.99 9.25
N THR A 610 -27.38 32.98 9.84
CA THR A 610 -28.75 32.58 9.49
C THR A 610 -29.74 33.76 9.60
N ALA A 611 -29.61 34.59 10.64
CA ALA A 611 -30.42 35.81 10.79
C ALA A 611 -30.13 36.87 9.70
N ILE A 612 -28.88 36.99 9.24
CA ILE A 612 -28.50 37.89 8.14
C ILE A 612 -29.02 37.38 6.80
N LEU A 613 -28.95 36.08 6.54
CA LEU A 613 -29.46 35.44 5.33
C LEU A 613 -30.98 35.61 5.22
N ASN A 614 -31.72 35.27 6.29
CA ASN A 614 -33.17 35.44 6.36
C ASN A 614 -33.61 36.90 6.16
N LYS A 615 -32.87 37.87 6.71
CA LYS A 615 -33.15 39.30 6.52
C LYS A 615 -33.00 39.76 5.07
N ASN A 616 -32.09 39.14 4.31
CA ASN A 616 -31.80 39.52 2.93
C ASN A 616 -32.48 38.61 1.89
N GLY A 617 -33.26 37.61 2.32
CA GLY A 617 -33.96 36.68 1.43
C GLY A 617 -33.03 35.68 0.73
N GLU A 618 -31.90 35.34 1.35
CA GLU A 618 -30.88 34.43 0.82
C GLU A 618 -30.97 33.09 1.59
N ASN A 619 -30.86 31.95 0.90
CA ASN A 619 -31.23 30.65 1.49
C ASN A 619 -30.03 29.74 1.76
N MET A 620 -28.87 30.00 1.15
CA MET A 620 -27.74 29.07 1.20
C MET A 620 -26.39 29.78 1.15
N VAL A 621 -25.45 29.32 1.99
CA VAL A 621 -24.03 29.65 1.84
C VAL A 621 -23.42 28.67 0.82
N MET A 622 -23.01 29.20 -0.33
CA MET A 622 -22.41 28.41 -1.42
C MET A 622 -20.91 28.25 -1.24
N PHE A 623 -20.24 29.24 -0.65
CA PHE A 623 -18.81 29.18 -0.37
C PHE A 623 -18.46 30.05 0.84
N SER A 624 -17.55 29.60 1.69
CA SER A 624 -16.91 30.45 2.69
C SER A 624 -15.44 30.09 2.90
N ASP A 625 -14.60 31.11 3.02
CA ASP A 625 -13.16 30.96 3.22
C ASP A 625 -12.50 32.26 3.70
N VAL A 626 -11.35 32.15 4.37
CA VAL A 626 -10.45 33.28 4.59
C VAL A 626 -9.72 33.61 3.30
N VAL A 627 -9.87 34.85 2.84
CA VAL A 627 -9.17 35.41 1.67
C VAL A 627 -8.37 36.63 2.09
N VAL A 628 -7.25 36.86 1.40
CA VAL A 628 -6.47 38.09 1.60
C VAL A 628 -6.96 39.14 0.62
N LYS A 629 -7.43 40.28 1.13
CA LYS A 629 -7.78 41.45 0.33
C LYS A 629 -6.62 42.44 0.33
N VAL A 630 -6.26 42.93 -0.85
CA VAL A 630 -5.29 44.01 -0.99
C VAL A 630 -6.00 45.35 -0.77
N SER A 631 -5.58 46.08 0.26
CA SER A 631 -6.14 47.41 0.56
C SER A 631 -5.73 48.47 -0.49
N ARG A 632 -6.41 49.62 -0.46
CA ARG A 632 -6.04 50.80 -1.28
C ARG A 632 -4.59 51.25 -1.07
N ARG A 633 -3.96 50.95 0.08
CA ARG A 633 -2.56 51.30 0.35
C ARG A 633 -1.57 50.15 0.06
N GLY A 634 -2.04 49.06 -0.55
CA GLY A 634 -1.21 47.88 -0.85
C GLY A 634 -0.95 46.96 0.36
N ARG A 635 -1.52 47.27 1.53
CA ARG A 635 -1.46 46.38 2.70
C ARG A 635 -2.38 45.18 2.49
N LEU A 636 -1.90 44.01 2.87
CA LEU A 636 -2.65 42.76 2.88
C LEU A 636 -3.42 42.65 4.20
N ARG A 637 -4.71 42.30 4.12
CA ARG A 637 -5.53 42.00 5.30
C ARG A 637 -6.42 40.81 5.00
N GLU A 638 -6.54 39.91 5.95
CA GLU A 638 -7.42 38.74 5.87
C GLU A 638 -8.88 39.12 6.14
N TRP A 639 -9.77 38.46 5.43
CA TRP A 639 -11.22 38.62 5.48
C TRP A 639 -11.86 37.25 5.33
N CYS A 640 -12.93 36.98 6.08
CA CYS A 640 -13.78 35.84 5.78
C CYS A 640 -14.70 36.24 4.61
N MET A 641 -14.50 35.63 3.45
CA MET A 641 -15.34 35.76 2.28
C MET A 641 -16.47 34.73 2.37
N MET A 642 -17.70 35.16 2.17
CA MET A 642 -18.88 34.31 2.13
C MET A 642 -19.68 34.63 0.86
N ILE A 643 -19.94 33.62 0.03
CA ILE A 643 -20.75 33.72 -1.19
C ILE A 643 -22.06 32.98 -0.93
N THR A 644 -23.17 33.66 -1.20
CA THR A 644 -24.52 33.12 -1.08
C THR A 644 -25.16 33.02 -2.46
N ASP A 645 -26.42 32.58 -2.51
CA ASP A 645 -27.27 32.58 -3.71
C ASP A 645 -27.63 33.99 -4.23
N GLY A 646 -27.33 35.06 -3.48
CA GLY A 646 -27.63 36.44 -3.89
C GLY A 646 -26.47 37.44 -3.80
N SER A 647 -25.50 37.24 -2.90
CA SER A 647 -24.48 38.25 -2.60
C SER A 647 -23.12 37.67 -2.17
N LEU A 648 -22.11 38.52 -2.29
CA LEU A 648 -20.77 38.33 -1.74
C LEU A 648 -20.60 39.18 -0.46
N TYR A 649 -20.27 38.54 0.65
CA TYR A 649 -20.01 39.18 1.93
C TYR A 649 -18.53 39.11 2.30
N LEU A 650 -18.02 40.16 2.93
CA LEU A 650 -16.72 40.19 3.60
C LEU A 650 -16.94 40.47 5.09
N LEU A 651 -16.56 39.50 5.90
CA LEU A 651 -16.69 39.49 7.35
C LEU A 651 -15.30 39.66 7.99
N GLU A 652 -15.26 40.33 9.14
CA GLU A 652 -14.04 40.41 9.93
C GLU A 652 -13.73 39.06 10.62
N VAL A 653 -12.49 38.60 10.48
CA VAL A 653 -12.06 37.20 10.79
C VAL A 653 -12.40 36.73 12.20
N ASN A 654 -12.37 37.62 13.20
CA ASN A 654 -12.59 37.25 14.61
C ASN A 654 -13.99 37.58 15.15
N SER A 655 -14.70 38.52 14.52
CA SER A 655 -15.99 39.03 15.02
C SER A 655 -17.19 38.58 14.19
N ILE A 656 -16.94 38.05 12.99
CA ILE A 656 -17.95 37.66 11.98
C ILE A 656 -18.89 38.84 11.67
N LYS A 657 -18.44 40.07 11.93
CA LYS A 657 -19.19 41.29 11.62
C LYS A 657 -19.10 41.56 10.12
N VAL A 658 -20.25 41.70 9.47
CA VAL A 658 -20.31 42.12 8.06
C VAL A 658 -19.76 43.54 7.92
N GLN A 659 -18.68 43.67 7.15
CA GLN A 659 -18.08 44.97 6.85
C GLN A 659 -18.41 45.42 5.42
N HIS A 660 -18.54 44.47 4.50
CA HIS A 660 -18.92 44.76 3.12
C HIS A 660 -19.87 43.69 2.59
N ARG A 661 -20.86 44.13 1.80
CA ARG A 661 -21.75 43.28 1.00
C ARG A 661 -21.76 43.81 -0.43
N VAL A 662 -21.66 42.91 -1.41
CA VAL A 662 -21.75 43.21 -2.84
C VAL A 662 -22.83 42.30 -3.40
N SER A 663 -23.87 42.86 -4.00
CA SER A 663 -24.85 42.03 -4.71
C SER A 663 -24.19 41.42 -5.93
N LEU A 664 -24.50 40.16 -6.24
CA LEU A 664 -23.97 39.53 -7.45
C LEU A 664 -24.42 40.25 -8.72
N ALA A 665 -25.53 41.01 -8.68
CA ALA A 665 -26.06 41.74 -9.84
C ALA A 665 -25.18 42.94 -10.22
N ASP A 666 -24.42 43.45 -9.25
CA ASP A 666 -23.51 44.58 -9.44
C ASP A 666 -22.13 44.14 -9.97
N VAL A 667 -21.87 42.83 -10.03
CA VAL A 667 -20.61 42.28 -10.55
C VAL A 667 -20.67 42.23 -12.08
N SER A 668 -19.72 42.90 -12.73
CA SER A 668 -19.65 42.95 -14.20
C SER A 668 -18.90 41.77 -14.80
N HIS A 669 -17.71 41.48 -14.28
CA HIS A 669 -16.84 40.39 -14.73
C HIS A 669 -15.74 40.14 -13.69
N ILE A 670 -15.07 39.00 -13.83
CA ILE A 670 -13.90 38.64 -13.02
C ILE A 670 -12.67 38.62 -13.91
N SER A 671 -11.57 39.19 -13.42
CA SER A 671 -10.28 39.13 -14.12
C SER A 671 -9.28 38.27 -13.33
N ALA A 672 -8.63 37.35 -14.02
CA ALA A 672 -7.60 36.47 -13.45
C ALA A 672 -6.46 36.26 -14.45
N SER A 673 -5.25 35.97 -13.98
CA SER A 673 -4.14 35.66 -14.89
C SER A 673 -4.14 34.20 -15.37
N LEU A 674 -3.50 33.97 -16.53
CA LEU A 674 -3.30 32.63 -17.10
C LEU A 674 -2.22 31.83 -16.37
N LEU A 675 -1.39 32.53 -15.60
CA LEU A 675 -0.27 31.96 -14.87
C LEU A 675 -0.76 31.28 -13.57
N PRO A 676 0.02 30.35 -13.00
CA PRO A 676 -0.30 29.70 -11.73
C PRO A 676 -0.09 30.65 -10.53
N ASP A 677 -0.81 31.78 -10.53
CA ASP A 677 -0.87 32.75 -9.45
C ASP A 677 -2.18 32.63 -8.65
N ASN A 678 -2.19 33.16 -7.43
CA ASN A 678 -3.34 33.12 -6.52
C ASN A 678 -4.23 34.38 -6.62
N PHE A 679 -3.99 35.26 -7.59
CA PHE A 679 -4.65 36.57 -7.67
C PHE A 679 -5.89 36.54 -8.57
N PHE A 680 -6.93 37.22 -8.13
CA PHE A 680 -8.12 37.52 -8.93
C PHE A 680 -8.73 38.86 -8.53
N ILE A 681 -9.44 39.47 -9.49
CA ILE A 681 -10.09 40.77 -9.30
C ILE A 681 -11.58 40.60 -9.61
N ILE A 682 -12.42 41.13 -8.71
CA ILE A 682 -13.86 41.25 -8.92
C ILE A 682 -14.15 42.71 -9.32
N HIS A 683 -14.72 42.91 -10.52
CA HIS A 683 -15.01 44.25 -11.05
C HIS A 683 -16.46 44.65 -10.79
N VAL A 684 -16.63 45.77 -10.08
CA VAL A 684 -17.94 46.29 -9.65
C VAL A 684 -18.08 47.73 -10.15
N PRO A 685 -18.71 47.98 -11.32
CA PRO A 685 -18.67 49.28 -11.98
C PRO A 685 -19.19 50.45 -11.14
N ALA A 686 -20.26 50.20 -10.37
CA ALA A 686 -20.89 51.18 -9.48
C ALA A 686 -20.09 51.45 -8.19
N ASP A 687 -19.04 50.66 -7.91
CA ASP A 687 -18.19 50.75 -6.71
C ASP A 687 -16.70 50.68 -7.12
N GLN A 688 -15.83 50.28 -6.19
CA GLN A 688 -14.43 49.95 -6.41
C GLN A 688 -14.23 48.46 -6.72
N ASP A 689 -13.26 48.17 -7.58
CA ASP A 689 -12.79 46.82 -7.84
C ASP A 689 -12.02 46.28 -6.64
N ARG A 690 -12.10 44.97 -6.44
CA ARG A 690 -11.50 44.31 -5.26
C ARG A 690 -10.50 43.25 -5.72
N LEU A 691 -9.22 43.49 -5.39
CA LEU A 691 -8.12 42.56 -5.63
C LEU A 691 -7.96 41.60 -4.44
N PHE A 692 -8.04 40.30 -4.72
CA PHE A 692 -7.94 39.24 -3.74
C PHE A 692 -6.81 38.26 -4.06
N ILE A 693 -6.33 37.59 -3.02
CA ILE A 693 -5.35 36.51 -3.10
C ILE A 693 -5.94 35.30 -2.37
N SER A 694 -6.07 34.18 -3.08
CA SER A 694 -6.45 32.90 -2.50
C SER A 694 -5.90 31.73 -3.33
N ALA A 695 -5.36 30.73 -2.65
CA ALA A 695 -4.96 29.46 -3.27
C ALA A 695 -6.16 28.70 -3.88
N ARG A 696 -7.38 29.09 -3.51
CA ARG A 696 -8.65 28.54 -3.99
C ARG A 696 -9.35 29.43 -5.01
N LYS A 697 -8.58 30.28 -5.72
CA LYS A 697 -9.06 31.13 -6.82
C LYS A 697 -10.06 30.41 -7.74
N THR A 698 -9.76 29.19 -8.17
CA THR A 698 -10.63 28.42 -9.08
C THR A 698 -11.97 28.05 -8.45
N GLU A 699 -11.98 27.64 -7.17
CA GLU A 699 -13.23 27.35 -6.44
C GLU A 699 -14.06 28.62 -6.29
N ILE A 700 -13.45 29.72 -5.84
CA ILE A 700 -14.13 31.02 -5.67
C ILE A 700 -14.75 31.51 -6.98
N VAL A 701 -13.98 31.49 -8.07
CA VAL A 701 -14.48 31.94 -9.39
C VAL A 701 -15.60 31.03 -9.89
N THR A 702 -15.52 29.72 -9.63
CA THR A 702 -16.56 28.76 -10.03
C THR A 702 -17.83 28.94 -9.19
N SER A 703 -17.71 29.07 -7.87
CA SER A 703 -18.85 29.34 -6.97
C SER A 703 -19.53 30.67 -7.30
N LEU A 704 -18.76 31.72 -7.60
CA LEU A 704 -19.31 33.00 -8.09
C LEU A 704 -20.04 32.85 -9.43
N ARG A 705 -19.51 32.06 -10.37
CA ARG A 705 -20.15 31.84 -11.67
C ARG A 705 -21.46 31.08 -11.53
N ILE A 706 -21.53 30.07 -10.66
CA ILE A 706 -22.75 29.31 -10.39
C ILE A 706 -23.77 30.23 -9.71
N ALA A 707 -23.40 30.91 -8.62
CA ALA A 707 -24.29 31.82 -7.90
C ALA A 707 -24.83 32.95 -8.80
N TYR A 708 -23.96 33.54 -9.64
CA TYR A 708 -24.35 34.57 -10.59
C TYR A 708 -25.31 34.04 -11.67
N PHE A 709 -25.04 32.85 -12.22
CA PHE A 709 -25.91 32.22 -13.21
C PHE A 709 -27.27 31.86 -12.62
N ASP A 710 -27.31 31.32 -11.40
CA ASP A 710 -28.56 30.96 -10.74
C ASP A 710 -29.44 32.18 -10.49
N MET A 711 -28.84 33.32 -10.15
CA MET A 711 -29.55 34.57 -9.87
C MET A 711 -29.94 35.37 -11.13
N THR A 712 -29.03 35.53 -12.10
CA THR A 712 -29.25 36.41 -13.28
C THR A 712 -29.69 35.67 -14.53
N LYS A 713 -29.53 34.33 -14.55
CA LYS A 713 -29.65 33.47 -15.74
C LYS A 713 -28.72 33.86 -16.90
N GLN A 714 -27.64 34.58 -16.59
CA GLN A 714 -26.59 34.95 -17.54
C GLN A 714 -25.24 34.38 -17.10
N GLU A 715 -24.33 34.12 -18.05
CA GLU A 715 -22.99 33.67 -17.71
C GLU A 715 -22.10 34.84 -17.26
N LEU A 716 -21.46 34.70 -16.10
CA LEU A 716 -20.47 35.65 -15.62
C LEU A 716 -19.19 35.58 -16.47
N ASN A 717 -18.82 36.71 -17.08
CA ASN A 717 -17.65 36.78 -17.95
C ASN A 717 -16.34 36.71 -17.13
N ILE A 718 -15.37 35.91 -17.60
CA ILE A 718 -14.05 35.75 -16.99
C ILE A 718 -12.99 36.21 -18.00
N SER A 719 -12.34 37.33 -17.70
CA SER A 719 -11.23 37.83 -18.51
C SER A 719 -9.90 37.22 -18.04
N LEU A 720 -9.12 36.71 -18.98
CA LEU A 720 -7.83 36.07 -18.70
C LEU A 720 -6.68 36.91 -19.27
N GLN A 721 -5.99 37.66 -18.40
CA GLN A 721 -4.93 38.60 -18.79
C GLN A 721 -3.78 38.59 -17.78
N ASN A 722 -2.55 38.68 -18.26
CA ASN A 722 -1.35 38.74 -17.41
C ASN A 722 -0.99 40.18 -16.99
N SER A 723 -1.74 41.18 -17.44
CA SER A 723 -1.67 42.57 -17.02
C SER A 723 -3.09 43.08 -16.88
N ILE A 724 -3.49 43.46 -15.67
CA ILE A 724 -4.88 43.81 -15.36
C ILE A 724 -4.91 45.18 -14.69
N ASP A 725 -5.67 46.10 -15.30
CA ASP A 725 -6.00 47.39 -14.71
C ASP A 725 -7.28 47.26 -13.86
N TYR A 726 -7.28 47.79 -12.64
CA TYR A 726 -8.42 47.73 -11.73
C TYR A 726 -8.63 49.06 -10.98
N LYS A 727 -9.91 49.42 -10.82
CA LYS A 727 -10.36 50.68 -10.23
C LYS A 727 -10.36 50.61 -8.71
N VAL A 728 -9.49 51.38 -8.06
CA VAL A 728 -9.35 51.41 -6.58
C VAL A 728 -10.25 52.47 -5.94
N ASP A 729 -10.54 53.55 -6.68
CA ASP A 729 -11.46 54.62 -6.30
C ASP A 729 -11.97 55.36 -7.56
N ARG A 730 -12.82 56.39 -7.41
CA ARG A 730 -13.35 57.19 -8.54
C ARG A 730 -12.26 57.74 -9.47
N ASP A 731 -11.11 58.14 -8.91
CA ASP A 731 -10.03 58.82 -9.64
C ASP A 731 -8.71 58.02 -9.71
N GLN A 732 -8.70 56.74 -9.29
CA GLN A 732 -7.48 55.92 -9.22
C GLN A 732 -7.67 54.53 -9.82
N VAL A 733 -6.90 54.24 -10.86
CA VAL A 733 -6.75 52.91 -11.46
C VAL A 733 -5.33 52.41 -11.23
N ARG A 734 -5.20 51.15 -10.79
CA ARG A 734 -3.91 50.51 -10.58
C ARG A 734 -3.75 49.34 -11.53
N ARG A 735 -2.50 49.00 -11.81
CA ARG A 735 -2.16 47.85 -12.65
C ARG A 735 -1.50 46.77 -11.82
N VAL A 736 -1.92 45.53 -12.02
CA VAL A 736 -1.19 44.35 -11.57
C VAL A 736 -0.65 43.61 -12.80
N GLU A 737 0.65 43.35 -12.81
CA GLU A 737 1.31 42.57 -13.88
C GLU A 737 1.88 41.28 -13.32
N PHE A 738 1.64 40.20 -14.04
CA PHE A 738 2.08 38.84 -13.76
C PHE A 738 3.09 38.42 -14.82
N THR A 739 4.33 38.18 -14.42
CA THR A 739 5.41 37.77 -15.32
C THR A 739 6.00 36.44 -14.89
N GLN A 740 6.16 35.51 -15.83
CA GLN A 740 6.82 34.24 -15.57
C GLN A 740 8.34 34.40 -15.64
N GLY A 741 9.04 34.03 -14.56
CA GLY A 741 10.50 33.96 -14.52
C GLY A 741 11.00 32.56 -14.12
N ASP A 742 12.32 32.38 -14.12
CA ASP A 742 12.98 31.06 -14.06
C ASP A 742 12.67 30.22 -12.79
N ASN A 743 12.27 30.88 -11.70
CA ASN A 743 11.84 30.23 -10.46
C ASN A 743 10.45 30.64 -9.96
N GLY A 744 9.54 31.10 -10.83
CA GLY A 744 8.12 31.30 -10.49
C GLY A 744 7.42 32.47 -11.19
N VAL A 745 6.17 32.72 -10.81
CA VAL A 745 5.39 33.88 -11.28
C VAL A 745 5.66 35.06 -10.36
N TYR A 746 6.14 36.17 -10.91
CA TYR A 746 6.29 37.42 -10.20
C TYR A 746 5.09 38.32 -10.42
N THR A 747 4.62 38.93 -9.34
CA THR A 747 3.53 39.91 -9.37
C THR A 747 4.08 41.30 -9.05
N ARG A 748 3.89 42.27 -9.95
CA ARG A 748 4.21 43.69 -9.69
C ARG A 748 2.92 44.50 -9.62
N LEU A 749 2.79 45.32 -8.58
CA LEU A 749 1.69 46.26 -8.41
C LEU A 749 2.19 47.68 -8.76
N PHE A 750 1.62 48.28 -9.78
CA PHE A 750 1.91 49.66 -10.18
C PHE A 750 0.83 50.61 -9.67
N ALA A 751 1.24 51.69 -9.02
CA ALA A 751 0.36 52.81 -8.72
C ALA A 751 0.38 53.79 -9.90
N ARG A 752 -0.69 53.83 -10.70
CA ARG A 752 -0.87 54.83 -11.76
C ARG A 752 -1.85 55.90 -11.22
N LYS A 753 -1.43 57.15 -11.11
CA LYS A 753 -2.39 58.27 -11.03
C LYS A 753 -2.85 58.54 -12.46
N ILE A 754 -4.15 58.50 -12.70
CA ILE A 754 -4.71 59.02 -13.96
C ILE A 754 -4.40 60.53 -13.92
N LYS A 755 -3.51 61.00 -14.81
CA LYS A 755 -3.54 62.42 -15.19
C LYS A 755 -4.74 62.56 -16.12
N ASN A 756 -5.63 63.51 -15.78
CA ASN A 756 -6.87 63.84 -16.48
C ASN A 756 -6.83 63.64 -17.99
#